data_AF-A0AAJ1R0J5-F1
#
_entry.id   AF-A0AAJ1R0J5-F1
#
_cell.length_a   1.000
_cell.length_b   1.000
_cell.length_c   1.000
_cell.angle_alpha   90.00
_cell.angle_beta   90.00
_cell.angle_gamma   90.00
#
_symmetry.space_group_name_H-M   'P 1'
#
loop_
_entity.id
_entity.type
_entity.pdbx_description
1 polymer ?
#
loop_
_entity_poly.entity_id
_entity_poly.type
_entity_poly.pdbx_seq_one_letter_code
_entity_poly.pdbx_strand_id
1 'polypeptide(L)'
;MTEDNNIKRHSFQPGSMSIIQMGEQLIGHPSTAINELVKNGYDADALSCKVYFSYSNILNESFAVIFDDGSGMDYETLFGDWLKPSVSSKRRVNSKSDKYNRNQLGSKGIGRLASMALGERVTVITREKETIDYNWITVNREAFKEEKLLSEINFPGDTISDYSVLFRNGNIIKERNANVNLSLISFLKKAKLESFKKGTLIIIESLDDSVLKILKEDHNQPELPNQTTSYETTSFYKALATLITPLSLNNEIQKELQEKGLIDNKKAVSPSKTEFSIYYGTNLLPDQDTDEIEWLPISPIPIQSVYNYRVYGKVSAEGDVYGYMSYKRLKNDSREETFELSKSEIIDKKDIQPGLFDDTEENETGEYYFDIRIYDIGEKDNLENLANEAKLKSAAQFRSVFKNFQGMRISKNGFGVKPYGDEVEDWIGLSKARVQDPGKNVNTNQILGYVFFYSPENDKLEEKTNREGFLENKAFQQVKVTMQGIFSLLGKKRYNYRLLQGLGRTPTSKHQRPDFEEYFSTLHNLNAGPEVIKYSQKFMNDVTTSLDNIEESLSFSERLASLGSGIELVYHEMAQPIAGLRTTKASLDLKKTKVNSDVMDNFVKDINNLTYATDVLTELRKSLQPAIGRARNKKFIPSNTFLRVCNLYKSDIEEYKISIITDSRLEKYEINDLEYAFWIAFLNIVNNAVYWIKKTERPGEIRFSMEKDAFIVSNSGPFINEDLINYIFDYGVTTRSEKNATGLGLAFTQSILSRNNWNISAENRENGPAFIIKKEING
;
A
#
# COMPACT_ATOMS: atom_id res chain seq x y z
N MET A 1 19.27 -48.66 46.71
CA MET A 1 18.93 -47.47 47.52
C MET A 1 18.28 -46.49 46.59
N THR A 2 16.97 -46.35 46.69
CA THR A 2 16.12 -45.45 45.92
C THR A 2 16.23 -44.06 46.53
N GLU A 3 16.98 -43.16 45.89
CA GLU A 3 16.82 -41.73 46.18
C GLU A 3 15.44 -41.33 45.68
N ASP A 4 14.50 -41.19 46.61
CA ASP A 4 13.24 -40.50 46.38
C ASP A 4 13.57 -39.06 45.97
N ASN A 5 13.58 -38.80 44.66
CA ASN A 5 13.63 -37.44 44.12
C ASN A 5 12.37 -36.71 44.60
N ASN A 6 12.52 -35.88 45.65
CA ASN A 6 11.47 -35.01 46.17
C ASN A 6 11.14 -33.92 45.15
N ILE A 7 10.38 -34.25 44.09
CA ILE A 7 9.88 -33.29 43.11
C ILE A 7 9.04 -32.26 43.85
N LYS A 8 9.46 -30.98 43.78
CA LYS A 8 8.72 -29.88 44.41
C LYS A 8 7.51 -29.49 43.57
N ARG A 9 6.58 -28.83 44.26
CA ARG A 9 5.35 -28.29 43.68
C ARG A 9 5.45 -26.77 43.66
N HIS A 10 5.28 -26.19 42.49
CA HIS A 10 5.35 -24.75 42.27
C HIS A 10 4.02 -24.25 41.71
N SER A 11 3.56 -23.10 42.17
CA SER A 11 2.33 -22.47 41.67
C SER A 11 2.62 -21.12 41.05
N PHE A 12 1.74 -20.71 40.13
CA PHE A 12 1.80 -19.37 39.56
C PHE A 12 1.33 -18.36 40.58
N GLN A 13 2.08 -17.26 40.72
CA GLN A 13 1.66 -16.14 41.56
C GLN A 13 1.00 -15.08 40.66
N PRO A 14 -0.31 -14.78 40.85
CA PRO A 14 -0.99 -13.81 40.01
C PRO A 14 -0.44 -12.41 40.28
N GLY A 15 0.31 -11.85 39.35
CA GLY A 15 0.59 -10.42 39.31
C GLY A 15 -0.70 -9.63 39.08
N SER A 16 -0.84 -8.44 39.67
CA SER A 16 -2.03 -7.58 39.50
C SER A 16 -2.34 -7.26 38.03
N MET A 17 -1.32 -7.21 37.19
CA MET A 17 -1.42 -6.94 35.74
C MET A 17 -1.86 -8.18 34.92
N SER A 18 -1.86 -9.39 35.51
CA SER A 18 -2.30 -10.61 34.82
C SER A 18 -3.77 -10.57 34.41
N ILE A 19 -4.62 -9.85 35.15
CA ILE A 19 -6.04 -9.70 34.84
C ILE A 19 -6.25 -8.90 33.54
N ILE A 20 -5.51 -7.81 33.37
CA ILE A 20 -5.56 -6.98 32.15
C ILE A 20 -5.02 -7.78 30.95
N GLN A 21 -3.91 -8.49 31.16
CA GLN A 21 -3.26 -9.27 30.10
C GLN A 21 -4.07 -10.49 29.67
N MET A 22 -4.76 -11.17 30.60
CA MET A 22 -5.68 -12.26 30.25
C MET A 22 -6.91 -11.76 29.49
N GLY A 23 -7.45 -10.58 29.80
CA GLY A 23 -8.57 -9.99 29.05
C GLY A 23 -8.19 -9.48 27.64
N GLU A 24 -6.97 -8.94 27.48
CA GLU A 24 -6.57 -8.26 26.24
C GLU A 24 -5.68 -9.08 25.29
N GLN A 25 -5.13 -10.25 25.68
CA GLN A 25 -4.12 -11.00 24.88
C GLN A 25 -4.51 -12.43 24.49
N LEU A 26 -5.79 -12.78 24.56
CA LEU A 26 -6.19 -14.19 24.67
C LEU A 26 -6.02 -15.07 23.41
N ILE A 27 -5.73 -14.54 22.23
CA ILE A 27 -5.55 -15.38 21.03
C ILE A 27 -4.53 -14.76 20.09
N GLY A 28 -3.41 -15.45 19.87
CA GLY A 28 -2.48 -15.19 18.78
C GLY A 28 -2.27 -16.46 17.97
N HIS A 29 -2.14 -16.34 16.64
CA HIS A 29 -1.86 -17.47 15.74
C HIS A 29 -0.60 -18.25 16.20
N PRO A 30 -0.52 -19.59 16.06
CA PRO A 30 0.62 -20.39 16.52
C PRO A 30 2.01 -19.89 16.09
N SER A 31 2.11 -19.33 14.88
CA SER A 31 3.36 -18.72 14.40
C SER A 31 3.80 -17.50 15.23
N THR A 32 2.87 -16.74 15.80
CA THR A 32 3.18 -15.64 16.71
C THR A 32 3.74 -16.16 18.03
N ALA A 33 3.18 -17.24 18.57
CA ALA A 33 3.70 -17.86 19.79
C ALA A 33 5.15 -18.36 19.62
N ILE A 34 5.46 -19.00 18.49
CA ILE A 34 6.84 -19.40 18.15
C ILE A 34 7.77 -18.19 18.05
N ASN A 35 7.35 -17.12 17.40
CA ASN A 35 8.15 -15.90 17.28
C ASN A 35 8.49 -15.31 18.66
N GLU A 36 7.57 -15.34 19.61
CA GLU A 36 7.83 -14.89 20.99
C GLU A 36 8.85 -15.77 21.72
N LEU A 37 8.81 -17.09 21.55
CA LEU A 37 9.79 -18.00 22.13
C LEU A 37 11.20 -17.75 21.56
N VAL A 38 11.31 -17.51 20.25
CA VAL A 38 12.57 -17.16 19.60
C VAL A 38 13.11 -15.82 20.08
N LYS A 39 12.26 -14.79 20.20
CA LYS A 39 12.66 -13.48 20.75
C LYS A 39 13.18 -13.60 22.18
N ASN A 40 12.62 -14.49 23.00
CA ASN A 40 13.14 -14.74 24.35
C ASN A 40 14.58 -15.28 24.33
N GLY A 41 14.92 -16.15 23.35
CA GLY A 41 16.29 -16.58 23.14
C GLY A 41 17.22 -15.43 22.75
N TYR A 42 16.75 -14.54 21.87
CA TYR A 42 17.50 -13.32 21.50
C TYR A 42 17.77 -12.41 22.72
N ASP A 43 16.74 -12.17 23.55
CA ASP A 43 16.80 -11.40 24.79
C ASP A 43 17.69 -12.05 25.86
N ALA A 44 17.91 -13.36 25.76
CA ALA A 44 18.78 -14.16 26.60
C ALA A 44 20.22 -14.23 26.06
N ASP A 45 20.62 -13.38 25.10
CA ASP A 45 21.96 -13.42 24.50
C ASP A 45 22.31 -14.75 23.81
N ALA A 46 21.33 -15.46 23.26
CA ALA A 46 21.60 -16.63 22.44
C ALA A 46 22.31 -16.23 21.13
N LEU A 47 23.25 -17.06 20.67
CA LEU A 47 23.80 -17.00 19.32
C LEU A 47 22.98 -17.83 18.34
N SER A 48 22.34 -18.89 18.84
CA SER A 48 21.50 -19.76 18.03
C SER A 48 20.19 -20.12 18.74
N CYS A 49 19.12 -20.21 17.95
CA CYS A 49 17.83 -20.73 18.40
C CYS A 49 17.36 -21.81 17.42
N LYS A 50 16.97 -22.98 17.92
CA LYS A 50 16.52 -24.13 17.15
C LYS A 50 15.05 -24.39 17.41
N VAL A 51 14.25 -24.52 16.36
CA VAL A 51 12.80 -24.78 16.41
C VAL A 51 12.51 -26.06 15.64
N TYR A 52 11.89 -27.04 16.28
CA TYR A 52 11.55 -28.32 15.68
C TYR A 52 10.09 -28.68 15.88
N PHE A 53 9.44 -29.22 14.85
CA PHE A 53 8.09 -29.78 14.92
C PHE A 53 8.07 -31.25 14.48
N SER A 54 7.55 -32.11 15.35
CA SER A 54 7.24 -33.50 15.05
C SER A 54 5.74 -33.70 14.90
N TYR A 55 5.31 -34.11 13.72
CA TYR A 55 3.94 -34.49 13.42
C TYR A 55 3.76 -36.01 13.44
N SER A 56 2.73 -36.50 14.12
CA SER A 56 2.29 -37.90 14.10
C SER A 56 0.78 -37.96 13.91
N ASN A 57 0.30 -38.97 13.16
CA ASN A 57 -1.13 -39.27 13.05
C ASN A 57 -1.69 -39.89 14.35
N ILE A 58 -0.83 -40.33 15.27
CA ILE A 58 -1.23 -40.87 16.56
C ILE A 58 -1.46 -39.69 17.52
N LEU A 59 -2.63 -39.70 18.16
CA LEU A 59 -3.01 -38.67 19.14
C LEU A 59 -1.96 -38.60 20.25
N ASN A 60 -1.59 -37.37 20.65
CA ASN A 60 -0.63 -37.08 21.73
C ASN A 60 0.83 -37.47 21.47
N GLU A 61 1.20 -37.93 20.27
CA GLU A 61 2.61 -38.17 19.91
C GLU A 61 3.29 -36.99 19.23
N SER A 62 2.52 -36.02 18.72
CA SER A 62 3.07 -34.80 18.13
C SER A 62 3.65 -33.88 19.20
N PHE A 63 4.82 -33.30 18.93
CA PHE A 63 5.53 -32.42 19.86
C PHE A 63 6.30 -31.33 19.13
N ALA A 64 6.64 -30.25 19.83
CA ALA A 64 7.55 -29.20 19.37
C ALA A 64 8.68 -29.00 20.37
N VAL A 65 9.85 -28.60 19.84
CA VAL A 65 11.03 -28.28 20.65
C VAL A 65 11.56 -26.92 20.24
N ILE A 66 11.81 -26.07 21.23
CA ILE A 66 12.52 -24.81 21.07
C ILE A 66 13.75 -24.86 21.96
N PHE A 67 14.93 -24.63 21.41
CA PHE A 67 16.19 -24.60 22.16
C PHE A 67 16.96 -23.33 21.85
N ASP A 68 17.37 -22.59 22.87
CA ASP A 68 18.33 -21.49 22.76
C ASP A 68 19.61 -21.79 23.55
N ASP A 69 20.75 -21.31 23.05
CA ASP A 69 22.06 -21.42 23.70
C ASP A 69 22.42 -20.18 24.54
N GLY A 70 21.39 -19.44 24.98
CA GLY A 70 21.53 -18.17 25.66
C GLY A 70 21.94 -18.27 27.13
N SER A 71 21.49 -17.30 27.92
CA SER A 71 21.91 -17.11 29.30
C SER A 71 21.45 -18.23 30.23
N GLY A 72 20.37 -18.94 29.86
CA GLY A 72 19.65 -19.84 30.76
C GLY A 72 19.02 -19.11 31.95
N MET A 73 18.39 -19.86 32.84
CA MET A 73 17.80 -19.36 34.09
C MET A 73 18.35 -20.15 35.29
N ASP A 74 18.58 -19.44 36.39
CA ASP A 74 18.89 -20.06 37.69
C ASP A 74 17.61 -20.50 38.41
N TYR A 75 17.76 -21.07 39.61
CA TYR A 75 16.66 -21.61 40.40
C TYR A 75 15.64 -20.51 40.75
N GLU A 76 16.11 -19.37 41.25
CA GLU A 76 15.26 -18.24 41.64
C GLU A 76 14.55 -17.60 40.43
N THR A 77 15.20 -17.56 39.27
CA THR A 77 14.60 -17.04 38.04
C THR A 77 13.51 -17.97 37.52
N LEU A 78 13.73 -19.30 37.48
CA LEU A 78 12.73 -20.25 36.98
C LEU A 78 11.54 -20.44 37.94
N PHE A 79 11.81 -20.58 39.23
CA PHE A 79 10.75 -20.86 40.22
C PHE A 79 10.18 -19.59 40.87
N GLY A 80 10.82 -18.44 40.68
CA GLY A 80 10.35 -17.13 41.11
C GLY A 80 9.84 -16.30 39.94
N ASP A 81 10.74 -15.60 39.25
CA ASP A 81 10.40 -14.58 38.24
C ASP A 81 9.63 -15.16 37.04
N TRP A 82 9.92 -16.39 36.62
CA TRP A 82 9.25 -17.05 35.48
C TRP A 82 7.78 -17.40 35.79
N LEU A 83 7.49 -17.82 37.04
CA LEU A 83 6.14 -18.16 37.54
C LEU A 83 5.32 -16.95 38.03
N LYS A 84 5.88 -15.74 37.92
CA LYS A 84 5.19 -14.46 38.19
C LYS A 84 4.88 -13.76 36.86
N PRO A 85 3.88 -14.24 36.08
CA PRO A 85 3.46 -13.56 34.87
C PRO A 85 3.08 -12.11 35.22
N SER A 86 3.38 -11.19 34.31
CA SER A 86 3.04 -9.78 34.49
C SER A 86 3.82 -9.05 35.59
N VAL A 87 4.94 -9.61 36.07
CA VAL A 87 5.97 -8.93 36.85
C VAL A 87 7.29 -9.19 36.15
N SER A 88 7.89 -8.17 35.55
CA SER A 88 9.17 -8.31 34.86
C SER A 88 10.15 -7.27 35.39
N SER A 89 11.29 -7.74 35.88
CA SER A 89 12.47 -6.92 36.21
C SER A 89 13.02 -6.19 34.98
N LYS A 90 12.69 -6.66 33.77
CA LYS A 90 13.07 -6.10 32.47
C LYS A 90 12.23 -4.89 32.01
N ARG A 91 11.28 -4.41 32.83
CA ARG A 91 10.40 -3.25 32.55
C ARG A 91 11.09 -1.89 32.52
N ARG A 92 12.40 -1.83 32.73
CA ARG A 92 13.11 -0.56 32.58
C ARG A 92 13.14 -0.21 31.10
N VAL A 93 12.62 0.97 30.76
CA VAL A 93 12.88 1.62 29.47
C VAL A 93 14.39 1.54 29.22
N ASN A 94 14.80 1.09 28.03
CA ASN A 94 16.21 0.88 27.65
C ASN A 94 16.90 -0.32 28.35
N SER A 95 16.18 -1.41 28.64
CA SER A 95 16.79 -2.64 29.15
C SER A 95 17.63 -3.31 28.05
N LYS A 96 18.90 -3.55 28.37
CA LYS A 96 19.85 -4.21 27.49
C LYS A 96 20.26 -5.55 28.07
N SER A 97 20.59 -6.49 27.20
CA SER A 97 21.12 -7.79 27.62
C SER A 97 22.55 -7.67 28.13
N ASP A 98 22.95 -8.52 29.08
CA ASP A 98 24.20 -8.35 29.83
C ASP A 98 25.46 -8.62 28.99
N LYS A 99 25.41 -9.59 28.08
CA LYS A 99 26.58 -10.06 27.34
C LYS A 99 26.77 -9.31 26.03
N TYR A 100 25.70 -9.16 25.26
CA TYR A 100 25.76 -8.55 23.93
C TYR A 100 25.14 -7.16 23.87
N ASN A 101 24.62 -6.63 24.98
CA ASN A 101 24.04 -5.28 25.03
C ASN A 101 22.92 -5.08 23.98
N ARG A 102 22.18 -6.15 23.69
CA ARG A 102 21.03 -6.16 22.78
C ARG A 102 19.88 -5.41 23.42
N ASN A 103 19.16 -4.61 22.64
CA ASN A 103 17.89 -4.04 23.10
C ASN A 103 16.90 -5.17 23.36
N GLN A 104 16.44 -5.32 24.60
CA GLN A 104 15.49 -6.37 24.95
C GLN A 104 14.11 -6.05 24.36
N LEU A 105 13.45 -7.07 23.83
CA LEU A 105 12.15 -6.97 23.16
C LEU A 105 11.01 -7.29 24.14
N GLY A 106 11.27 -8.14 25.13
CA GLY A 106 10.29 -8.60 26.10
C GLY A 106 10.04 -7.63 27.25
N SER A 107 9.05 -6.73 27.10
CA SER A 107 8.71 -5.75 28.15
C SER A 107 7.61 -6.20 29.14
N LYS A 108 6.73 -7.16 28.78
CA LYS A 108 5.48 -7.42 29.52
C LYS A 108 5.39 -8.76 30.28
N GLY A 109 6.32 -9.70 30.09
CA GLY A 109 6.41 -10.95 30.87
C GLY A 109 5.46 -12.10 30.45
N ILE A 110 4.73 -11.96 29.34
CA ILE A 110 3.74 -12.96 28.87
C ILE A 110 4.29 -13.95 27.84
N GLY A 111 5.42 -13.64 27.18
CA GLY A 111 6.02 -14.51 26.15
C GLY A 111 6.33 -15.95 26.63
N ARG A 112 6.30 -16.19 27.94
CA ARG A 112 6.46 -17.49 28.59
C ARG A 112 5.19 -18.35 28.58
N LEU A 113 4.01 -17.72 28.47
CA LEU A 113 2.71 -18.37 28.31
C LEU A 113 2.40 -18.69 26.84
N ALA A 114 3.13 -18.09 25.90
CA ALA A 114 2.99 -18.37 24.47
C ALA A 114 3.19 -19.85 24.13
N SER A 115 4.08 -20.55 24.84
CA SER A 115 4.27 -22.00 24.70
C SER A 115 3.00 -22.80 25.02
N MET A 116 2.14 -22.31 25.93
CA MET A 116 0.89 -22.99 26.30
C MET A 116 -0.18 -22.89 25.20
N ALA A 117 -0.06 -21.91 24.30
CA ALA A 117 -0.93 -21.83 23.13
C ALA A 117 -0.59 -22.89 22.07
N LEU A 118 0.61 -23.49 22.13
CA LEU A 118 1.10 -24.44 21.14
C LEU A 118 0.80 -25.90 21.48
N GLY A 119 0.48 -26.22 22.74
CA GLY A 119 0.17 -27.58 23.16
C GLY A 119 -0.24 -27.70 24.63
N GLU A 120 -0.57 -28.92 25.03
CA GLU A 120 -1.12 -29.24 26.35
C GLU A 120 -0.07 -29.15 27.46
N ARG A 121 1.11 -29.72 27.24
CA ARG A 121 2.16 -29.87 28.24
C ARG A 121 3.41 -29.11 27.80
N VAL A 122 3.86 -28.17 28.63
CA VAL A 122 5.08 -27.41 28.40
C VAL A 122 6.10 -27.78 29.47
N THR A 123 7.23 -28.33 29.05
CA THR A 123 8.37 -28.61 29.92
C THR A 123 9.50 -27.67 29.60
N VAL A 124 9.91 -26.88 30.59
CA VAL A 124 11.06 -25.97 30.48
C VAL A 124 12.22 -26.62 31.23
N ILE A 125 13.37 -26.76 30.57
CA ILE A 125 14.62 -27.27 31.13
C ILE A 125 15.67 -26.21 30.84
N THR A 126 16.38 -25.74 31.85
CA THR A 126 17.26 -24.57 31.70
C THR A 126 18.49 -24.68 32.57
N ARG A 127 19.56 -24.04 32.11
CA ARG A 127 20.85 -24.05 32.80
C ARG A 127 21.61 -22.76 32.57
N GLU A 128 21.84 -22.00 33.64
CA GLU A 128 22.49 -20.69 33.59
C GLU A 128 24.03 -20.77 33.46
N LYS A 129 24.64 -21.75 34.12
CA LYS A 129 26.09 -21.96 34.19
C LYS A 129 26.39 -23.43 33.99
N GLU A 130 27.62 -23.80 33.64
CA GLU A 130 28.04 -25.20 33.44
C GLU A 130 28.13 -25.93 34.80
N THR A 131 26.98 -26.10 35.45
CA THR A 131 26.75 -26.89 36.67
C THR A 131 26.31 -28.30 36.28
N ILE A 132 26.38 -29.22 37.26
CA ILE A 132 25.93 -30.60 37.08
C ILE A 132 24.42 -30.64 36.83
N ASP A 133 23.67 -29.81 37.54
CA ASP A 133 22.21 -29.85 37.53
C ASP A 133 21.56 -28.86 36.57
N TYR A 134 20.41 -29.25 36.05
CA TYR A 134 19.46 -28.45 35.29
C TYR A 134 18.27 -28.10 36.18
N ASN A 135 17.70 -26.91 36.01
CA ASN A 135 16.41 -26.56 36.59
C ASN A 135 15.31 -26.94 35.61
N TRP A 136 14.23 -27.56 36.08
CA TRP A 136 13.10 -27.92 35.22
C TRP A 136 11.74 -27.72 35.86
N ILE A 137 10.73 -27.47 35.03
CA ILE A 137 9.33 -27.42 35.42
C ILE A 137 8.46 -27.93 34.28
N THR A 138 7.41 -28.69 34.60
CA THR A 138 6.37 -29.08 33.63
C THR A 138 5.04 -28.44 33.99
N VAL A 139 4.52 -27.61 33.10
CA VAL A 139 3.20 -27.00 33.21
C VAL A 139 2.23 -27.74 32.29
N ASN A 140 1.16 -28.29 32.88
CA ASN A 140 0.05 -28.87 32.12
C ASN A 140 -1.11 -27.87 32.05
N ARG A 141 -1.46 -27.43 30.84
CA ARG A 141 -2.51 -26.45 30.59
C ARG A 141 -3.89 -26.91 31.07
N GLU A 142 -4.17 -28.21 31.07
CA GLU A 142 -5.47 -28.75 31.50
C GLU A 142 -5.74 -28.48 32.99
N ALA A 143 -4.71 -28.33 33.81
CA ALA A 143 -4.85 -27.99 35.23
C ALA A 143 -5.49 -26.60 35.44
N PHE A 144 -5.44 -25.70 34.45
CA PHE A 144 -6.09 -24.38 34.51
C PHE A 144 -7.60 -24.43 34.24
N LYS A 145 -8.17 -25.57 33.87
CA LYS A 145 -9.63 -25.74 33.69
C LYS A 145 -10.36 -26.00 35.01
N GLU A 146 -9.63 -26.18 36.11
CA GLU A 146 -10.20 -26.37 37.44
C GLU A 146 -10.73 -25.04 37.99
N GLU A 147 -11.86 -25.08 38.71
CA GLU A 147 -12.45 -23.92 39.41
C GLU A 147 -11.68 -23.60 40.71
N LYS A 148 -10.38 -23.30 40.60
CA LYS A 148 -9.48 -22.98 41.72
C LYS A 148 -8.70 -21.69 41.47
N LEU A 149 -8.13 -21.11 42.53
CA LEU A 149 -7.24 -19.97 42.38
C LEU A 149 -5.94 -20.40 41.69
N LEU A 150 -5.35 -19.51 40.87
CA LEU A 150 -4.09 -19.77 40.15
C LEU A 150 -2.95 -20.19 41.09
N SER A 151 -2.92 -19.64 42.31
CA SER A 151 -1.95 -19.96 43.36
C SER A 151 -2.13 -21.35 43.98
N GLU A 152 -3.28 -21.99 43.78
CA GLU A 152 -3.61 -23.32 44.31
C GLU A 152 -3.32 -24.43 43.28
N ILE A 153 -3.08 -24.08 42.02
CA ILE A 153 -2.69 -25.01 40.97
C ILE A 153 -1.18 -25.21 41.05
N ASN A 154 -0.77 -26.47 41.20
CA ASN A 154 0.60 -26.84 41.44
C ASN A 154 1.20 -27.65 40.28
N PHE A 155 2.44 -27.32 39.94
CA PHE A 155 3.19 -27.91 38.85
C PHE A 155 4.48 -28.57 39.37
N PRO A 156 4.83 -29.77 38.88
CA PRO A 156 6.08 -30.43 39.26
C PRO A 156 7.30 -29.71 38.67
N GLY A 157 8.33 -29.52 39.48
CA GLY A 157 9.64 -29.03 39.04
C GLY A 157 10.68 -29.12 40.15
N ASP A 158 11.94 -29.29 39.78
CA ASP A 158 13.09 -29.21 40.70
C ASP A 158 14.41 -29.12 39.92
N THR A 159 15.53 -29.38 40.59
CA THR A 159 16.83 -29.65 39.96
C THR A 159 16.97 -31.11 39.53
N ILE A 160 17.63 -31.38 38.41
CA ILE A 160 17.94 -32.74 37.93
C ILE A 160 19.28 -32.77 37.19
N SER A 161 20.08 -33.82 37.39
CA SER A 161 21.38 -33.99 36.70
C SER A 161 21.24 -34.59 35.29
N ASP A 162 20.26 -35.48 35.10
CA ASP A 162 19.89 -36.06 33.79
C ASP A 162 18.40 -35.84 33.50
N TYR A 163 18.09 -34.83 32.70
CA TYR A 163 16.71 -34.51 32.34
C TYR A 163 16.09 -35.52 31.36
N SER A 164 16.85 -36.45 30.76
CA SER A 164 16.27 -37.51 29.91
C SER A 164 15.35 -38.44 30.72
N VAL A 165 15.59 -38.53 32.03
CA VAL A 165 14.78 -39.29 33.00
C VAL A 165 13.36 -38.73 33.08
N LEU A 166 13.15 -37.43 32.82
CA LEU A 166 11.81 -36.82 32.80
C LEU A 166 10.87 -37.50 31.80
N PHE A 167 11.42 -38.06 30.71
CA PHE A 167 10.66 -38.69 29.62
C PHE A 167 10.74 -40.21 29.60
N ARG A 168 11.62 -40.82 30.43
CA ARG A 168 11.84 -42.28 30.47
C ARG A 168 11.37 -42.93 31.78
N ASN A 169 11.38 -42.22 32.90
CA ASN A 169 11.02 -42.79 34.20
C ASN A 169 9.51 -42.73 34.43
N GLY A 170 8.88 -43.89 34.61
CA GLY A 170 7.42 -43.99 34.77
C GLY A 170 6.84 -43.23 35.96
N ASN A 171 7.59 -43.04 37.06
CA ASN A 171 7.10 -42.25 38.20
C ASN A 171 7.09 -40.76 37.86
N ILE A 172 8.17 -40.23 37.26
CA ILE A 172 8.25 -38.81 36.89
C ILE A 172 7.24 -38.46 35.78
N ILE A 173 7.04 -39.37 34.82
CA ILE A 173 6.04 -39.20 33.75
C ILE A 173 4.62 -39.07 34.34
N LYS A 174 4.29 -39.90 35.34
CA LYS A 174 3.01 -39.80 36.07
C LYS A 174 2.89 -38.48 36.83
N GLU A 175 3.95 -38.05 37.51
CA GLU A 175 3.99 -36.77 38.24
C GLU A 175 3.77 -35.55 37.33
N ARG A 176 4.25 -35.63 36.09
CA ARG A 176 4.07 -34.63 35.02
C ARG A 176 2.72 -34.72 34.30
N ASN A 177 1.88 -35.70 34.63
CA ASN A 177 0.64 -36.02 33.92
C ASN A 177 0.86 -36.15 32.40
N ALA A 178 1.91 -36.88 32.02
CA ALA A 178 2.36 -37.09 30.65
C ALA A 178 2.29 -38.57 30.23
N ASN A 179 2.50 -38.83 28.94
CA ASN A 179 2.61 -40.18 28.39
C ASN A 179 4.02 -40.42 27.85
N VAL A 180 4.43 -41.69 27.74
CA VAL A 180 5.70 -42.04 27.09
C VAL A 180 5.61 -41.70 25.61
N ASN A 181 6.50 -40.84 25.12
CA ASN A 181 6.62 -40.50 23.71
C ASN A 181 7.98 -40.98 23.18
N LEU A 182 7.99 -42.12 22.48
CA LEU A 182 9.21 -42.72 21.94
C LEU A 182 9.86 -41.85 20.85
N SER A 183 9.04 -41.15 20.06
CA SER A 183 9.51 -40.23 19.02
C SER A 183 10.28 -39.05 19.61
N LEU A 184 9.78 -38.48 20.71
CA LEU A 184 10.49 -37.42 21.46
C LEU A 184 11.81 -37.91 22.03
N ILE A 185 11.83 -39.11 22.65
CA ILE A 185 13.06 -39.69 23.21
C ILE A 185 14.10 -39.93 22.11
N SER A 186 13.66 -40.45 20.96
CA SER A 186 14.51 -40.65 19.78
C SER A 186 15.04 -39.33 19.25
N PHE A 187 14.18 -38.31 19.15
CA PHE A 187 14.56 -36.96 18.72
C PHE A 187 15.66 -36.36 19.61
N LEU A 188 15.51 -36.40 20.94
CA LEU A 188 16.51 -35.82 21.86
C LEU A 188 17.90 -36.43 21.63
N LYS A 189 17.95 -37.74 21.37
CA LYS A 189 19.19 -38.45 21.01
C LYS A 189 19.73 -38.01 19.65
N LYS A 190 18.91 -38.08 18.59
CA LYS A 190 19.32 -37.70 17.22
C LYS A 190 19.74 -36.23 17.10
N ALA A 191 19.09 -35.34 17.86
CA ALA A 191 19.39 -33.91 17.89
C ALA A 191 20.60 -33.55 18.77
N LYS A 192 21.20 -34.52 19.47
CA LYS A 192 22.25 -34.32 20.48
C LYS A 192 21.83 -33.33 21.58
N LEU A 193 20.55 -33.39 21.97
CA LEU A 193 19.92 -32.60 23.03
C LEU A 193 19.61 -33.46 24.27
N GLU A 194 20.42 -34.49 24.54
CA GLU A 194 20.39 -35.23 25.82
C GLU A 194 21.17 -34.49 26.94
N SER A 195 22.04 -33.55 26.57
CA SER A 195 22.66 -32.58 27.50
C SER A 195 23.06 -31.30 26.76
N PHE A 196 23.14 -30.16 27.46
CA PHE A 196 23.62 -28.90 26.88
C PHE A 196 24.36 -28.04 27.90
N LYS A 197 25.33 -27.25 27.43
CA LYS A 197 26.24 -26.49 28.30
C LYS A 197 25.55 -25.37 29.09
N LYS A 198 24.68 -24.65 28.41
CA LYS A 198 24.01 -23.45 28.90
C LYS A 198 22.84 -23.17 27.94
N GLY A 199 21.78 -22.53 28.44
CA GLY A 199 20.63 -22.15 27.63
C GLY A 199 19.31 -22.69 28.17
N THR A 200 18.28 -22.69 27.34
CA THR A 200 16.95 -23.16 27.69
C THR A 200 16.37 -24.06 26.60
N LEU A 201 15.82 -25.19 27.01
CA LEU A 201 15.12 -26.17 26.20
C LEU A 201 13.64 -26.17 26.62
N ILE A 202 12.75 -25.84 25.69
CA ILE A 202 11.31 -25.88 25.87
C ILE A 202 10.75 -27.01 25.01
N ILE A 203 10.09 -27.97 25.66
CA ILE A 203 9.45 -29.12 25.00
C ILE A 203 7.94 -28.97 25.19
N ILE A 204 7.21 -29.04 24.09
CA ILE A 204 5.76 -28.88 24.03
C ILE A 204 5.17 -30.20 23.54
N GLU A 205 4.51 -30.94 24.42
CA GLU A 205 3.90 -32.24 24.12
C GLU A 205 2.39 -32.08 23.91
N SER A 206 1.81 -32.93 23.06
CA SER A 206 0.40 -32.84 22.64
C SER A 206 0.08 -31.48 22.04
N LEU A 207 0.59 -31.24 20.83
CA LEU A 207 0.38 -30.00 20.09
C LEU A 207 -1.12 -29.71 19.88
N ASP A 208 -1.45 -28.41 19.95
CA ASP A 208 -2.81 -27.90 19.75
C ASP A 208 -3.31 -28.15 18.32
N ASP A 209 -4.62 -28.33 18.14
CA ASP A 209 -5.23 -28.61 16.84
C ASP A 209 -4.91 -27.54 15.78
N SER A 210 -4.77 -26.28 16.20
CA SER A 210 -4.37 -25.18 15.30
C SER A 210 -2.97 -25.37 14.72
N VAL A 211 -2.02 -25.88 15.52
CA VAL A 211 -0.67 -26.22 15.07
C VAL A 211 -0.71 -27.43 14.14
N LEU A 212 -1.43 -28.48 14.54
CA LEU A 212 -1.56 -29.71 13.74
C LEU A 212 -2.19 -29.43 12.38
N LYS A 213 -3.17 -28.53 12.31
CA LYS A 213 -3.79 -28.11 11.06
C LYS A 213 -2.78 -27.45 10.11
N ILE A 214 -1.96 -26.52 10.61
CA ILE A 214 -0.90 -25.87 9.82
C ILE A 214 0.10 -26.91 9.30
N LEU A 215 0.57 -27.82 10.16
CA LEU A 215 1.52 -28.87 9.77
C LEU A 215 0.93 -29.82 8.72
N LYS A 216 -0.35 -30.20 8.86
CA LYS A 216 -1.08 -31.02 7.88
C LYS A 216 -1.26 -30.30 6.54
N GLU A 217 -1.62 -29.03 6.56
CA GLU A 217 -1.80 -28.21 5.35
C GLU A 217 -0.47 -28.02 4.62
N ASP A 218 0.61 -27.73 5.34
CA ASP A 218 1.96 -27.62 4.78
C ASP A 218 2.44 -28.95 4.16
N HIS A 219 2.10 -30.09 4.77
CA HIS A 219 2.44 -31.42 4.25
C HIS A 219 1.63 -31.83 3.01
N ASN A 220 0.34 -31.48 2.97
CA ASN A 220 -0.59 -31.89 1.91
C ASN A 220 -0.61 -30.96 0.69
N GLN A 221 0.28 -29.95 0.60
CA GLN A 221 0.31 -29.08 -0.57
C GLN A 221 0.68 -29.89 -1.82
N PRO A 222 -0.17 -29.93 -2.87
CA PRO A 222 0.08 -30.74 -4.05
C PRO A 222 1.36 -30.28 -4.73
N GLU A 223 2.26 -31.24 -4.98
CA GLU A 223 3.44 -31.03 -5.81
C GLU A 223 2.99 -30.55 -7.20
N LEU A 224 3.28 -29.29 -7.53
CA LEU A 224 3.21 -28.85 -8.91
C LEU A 224 4.25 -29.68 -9.69
N PRO A 225 3.93 -30.22 -10.88
CA PRO A 225 4.87 -31.03 -11.63
C PRO A 225 6.13 -30.19 -11.91
N ASN A 226 7.28 -30.66 -11.39
CA ASN A 226 8.62 -30.02 -11.36
C ASN A 226 8.97 -29.14 -10.12
N GLN A 227 8.18 -29.14 -9.04
CA GLN A 227 8.59 -28.58 -7.75
C GLN A 227 8.81 -29.70 -6.73
N THR A 228 10.08 -30.01 -6.42
CA THR A 228 10.43 -30.53 -5.10
C THR A 228 9.85 -29.55 -4.08
N THR A 229 9.07 -30.03 -3.11
CA THR A 229 8.53 -29.25 -2.00
C THR A 229 9.67 -28.49 -1.32
N SER A 230 9.87 -27.22 -1.65
CA SER A 230 10.86 -26.40 -0.96
C SER A 230 10.30 -26.14 0.43
N TYR A 231 10.92 -26.69 1.46
CA TYR A 231 10.58 -26.47 2.87
C TYR A 231 10.50 -24.98 3.28
N GLU A 232 11.15 -24.11 2.50
CA GLU A 232 11.07 -22.65 2.60
C GLU A 232 9.65 -22.11 2.38
N THR A 233 8.74 -22.93 1.84
CA THR A 233 7.34 -22.58 1.64
C THR A 233 6.45 -22.93 2.83
N THR A 234 6.95 -23.65 3.84
CA THR A 234 6.16 -24.00 5.04
C THR A 234 5.83 -22.76 5.86
N SER A 235 4.68 -22.78 6.53
CA SER A 235 4.11 -21.65 7.26
C SER A 235 4.99 -21.22 8.44
N PHE A 236 5.57 -22.19 9.17
CA PHE A 236 6.48 -21.89 10.28
C PHE A 236 7.85 -21.39 9.81
N TYR A 237 8.42 -21.96 8.74
CA TYR A 237 9.66 -21.43 8.14
C TYR A 237 9.47 -19.96 7.73
N LYS A 238 8.38 -19.67 7.00
CA LYS A 238 8.04 -18.31 6.57
C LYS A 238 7.89 -17.34 7.74
N ALA A 239 7.25 -17.77 8.82
CA ALA A 239 7.08 -16.96 10.01
C ALA A 239 8.42 -16.58 10.66
N LEU A 240 9.34 -17.55 10.77
CA LEU A 240 10.69 -17.35 11.28
C LEU A 240 11.53 -16.48 10.33
N ALA A 241 11.45 -16.71 9.03
CA ALA A 241 12.15 -15.90 8.02
C ALA A 241 11.68 -14.44 8.05
N THR A 242 10.37 -14.22 8.15
CA THR A 242 9.78 -12.87 8.29
C THR A 242 10.21 -12.20 9.59
N LEU A 243 10.36 -12.98 10.67
CA LEU A 243 10.81 -12.48 11.97
C LEU A 243 12.25 -11.96 11.91
N ILE A 244 13.18 -12.69 11.26
CA ILE A 244 14.61 -12.33 11.23
C ILE A 244 15.03 -11.42 10.09
N THR A 245 14.26 -11.34 9.01
CA THR A 245 14.62 -10.54 7.84
C THR A 245 14.95 -9.08 8.20
N PRO A 246 14.17 -8.39 9.05
CA PRO A 246 14.50 -7.02 9.46
C PRO A 246 15.82 -6.91 10.22
N LEU A 247 16.23 -7.94 10.97
CA LEU A 247 17.46 -7.92 11.75
C LEU A 247 18.68 -7.85 10.84
N SER A 248 18.68 -8.63 9.76
CA SER A 248 19.72 -8.59 8.72
C SER A 248 19.68 -7.29 7.94
N LEU A 249 18.49 -6.92 7.47
CA LEU A 249 18.29 -5.77 6.59
C LEU A 249 18.62 -4.44 7.27
N ASN A 250 18.33 -4.31 8.56
CA ASN A 250 18.67 -3.14 9.35
C ASN A 250 20.18 -2.82 9.30
N ASN A 251 21.02 -3.84 9.46
CA ASN A 251 22.48 -3.66 9.45
C ASN A 251 23.00 -3.20 8.08
N GLU A 252 22.41 -3.74 7.00
CA GLU A 252 22.74 -3.35 5.62
C GLU A 252 22.35 -1.90 5.35
N ILE A 253 21.09 -1.53 5.65
CA ILE A 253 20.58 -0.18 5.40
C ILE A 253 21.36 0.85 6.20
N GLN A 254 21.59 0.64 7.49
CA GLN A 254 22.33 1.61 8.30
C GLN A 254 23.78 1.77 7.84
N LYS A 255 24.41 0.69 7.33
CA LYS A 255 25.73 0.79 6.72
C LYS A 255 25.67 1.69 5.48
N GLU A 256 24.69 1.49 4.62
CA GLU A 256 24.49 2.30 3.41
C GLU A 256 24.17 3.77 3.75
N LEU A 257 23.28 4.03 4.71
CA LEU A 257 22.95 5.38 5.18
C LEU A 257 24.17 6.11 5.77
N GLN A 258 25.03 5.39 6.49
CA GLN A 258 26.26 5.95 7.05
C GLN A 258 27.28 6.27 5.94
N GLU A 259 27.47 5.36 4.99
CA GLU A 259 28.35 5.59 3.83
C GLU A 259 27.88 6.77 2.98
N LYS A 260 26.57 7.04 2.95
CA LYS A 260 25.94 8.18 2.27
C LYS A 260 25.91 9.47 3.09
N GLY A 261 26.35 9.44 4.36
CA GLY A 261 26.37 10.61 5.24
C GLY A 261 24.99 11.07 5.73
N LEU A 262 23.95 10.23 5.65
CA LEU A 262 22.62 10.55 6.20
C LEU A 262 22.56 10.36 7.74
N ILE A 263 23.42 9.49 8.26
CA ILE A 263 23.57 9.24 9.70
C ILE A 263 25.05 9.28 10.09
N ASP A 264 25.35 9.88 11.24
CA ASP A 264 26.73 9.94 11.76
C ASP A 264 27.14 8.62 12.42
N ASN A 265 26.22 8.02 13.17
CA ASN A 265 26.41 6.79 13.93
C ASN A 265 25.31 5.77 13.63
N LYS A 266 25.70 4.50 13.54
CA LYS A 266 24.72 3.40 13.41
C LYS A 266 23.90 3.27 14.68
N LYS A 267 22.57 3.28 14.57
CA LYS A 267 21.65 2.85 15.63
C LYS A 267 21.63 1.33 15.71
N ALA A 268 22.72 0.76 16.22
CA ALA A 268 22.89 -0.67 16.33
C ALA A 268 21.91 -1.26 17.36
N VAL A 269 21.05 -2.17 16.91
CA VAL A 269 20.21 -3.01 17.80
C VAL A 269 21.10 -3.98 18.60
N SER A 270 22.26 -4.32 18.05
CA SER A 270 23.27 -5.19 18.66
C SER A 270 24.67 -4.92 18.06
N PRO A 271 25.78 -5.14 18.79
CA PRO A 271 27.15 -4.98 18.27
C PRO A 271 27.44 -5.84 17.02
N SER A 272 28.37 -5.40 16.17
CA SER A 272 28.66 -6.01 14.85
C SER A 272 29.18 -7.46 14.87
N LYS A 273 29.39 -8.08 16.04
CA LYS A 273 29.89 -9.46 16.22
C LYS A 273 28.84 -10.45 16.73
N THR A 274 27.58 -10.04 16.85
CA THR A 274 26.54 -10.81 17.55
C THR A 274 25.56 -11.41 16.56
N GLU A 275 25.99 -12.39 15.78
CA GLU A 275 25.07 -13.15 14.93
C GLU A 275 24.02 -13.87 15.80
N PHE A 276 22.76 -13.81 15.36
CA PHE A 276 21.67 -14.59 15.95
C PHE A 276 21.06 -15.43 14.83
N SER A 277 21.34 -16.73 14.87
CA SER A 277 20.94 -17.67 13.83
C SER A 277 19.75 -18.50 14.29
N ILE A 278 18.75 -18.65 13.42
CA ILE A 278 17.62 -19.53 13.67
C ILE A 278 17.75 -20.78 12.80
N TYR A 279 17.47 -21.94 13.39
CA TYR A 279 17.39 -23.21 12.68
C TYR A 279 16.00 -23.79 12.81
N TYR A 280 15.47 -24.32 11.72
CA TYR A 280 14.17 -24.98 11.66
C TYR A 280 14.33 -26.44 11.27
N GLY A 281 13.52 -27.31 11.85
CA GLY A 281 13.46 -28.72 11.47
C GLY A 281 12.07 -29.31 11.64
N THR A 282 11.76 -30.33 10.85
CA THR A 282 10.54 -31.11 11.02
C THR A 282 10.72 -32.52 10.46
N ASN A 283 10.02 -33.50 11.03
CA ASN A 283 9.98 -34.87 10.51
C ASN A 283 9.18 -35.01 9.20
N LEU A 284 8.58 -33.93 8.70
CA LEU A 284 7.83 -33.89 7.45
C LEU A 284 8.71 -33.62 6.21
N LEU A 285 10.01 -33.38 6.41
CA LEU A 285 10.96 -33.18 5.31
C LEU A 285 11.33 -34.52 4.65
N PRO A 286 11.41 -34.60 3.31
CA PRO A 286 11.95 -35.78 2.63
C PRO A 286 13.42 -36.01 3.03
N ASP A 287 13.85 -37.28 3.08
CA ASP A 287 15.23 -37.74 3.39
C ASP A 287 15.73 -37.60 4.85
N GLN A 288 14.84 -37.57 5.85
CA GLN A 288 15.19 -37.63 7.29
C GLN A 288 15.66 -39.02 7.79
N ASP A 289 15.99 -39.97 6.90
CA ASP A 289 16.33 -41.37 7.25
C ASP A 289 17.75 -41.55 7.82
N THR A 290 18.34 -40.48 8.36
CA THR A 290 19.68 -40.48 8.97
C THR A 290 19.59 -40.54 10.51
N ASP A 291 20.71 -40.90 11.15
CA ASP A 291 20.85 -40.92 12.62
C ASP A 291 20.94 -39.51 13.25
N GLU A 292 20.94 -38.45 12.44
CA GLU A 292 21.02 -37.06 12.88
C GLU A 292 19.83 -36.24 12.38
N ILE A 293 19.43 -35.21 13.14
CA ILE A 293 18.42 -34.26 12.68
C ILE A 293 19.06 -33.25 11.75
N GLU A 294 18.55 -33.13 10.52
CA GLU A 294 18.89 -32.04 9.63
C GLU A 294 18.26 -30.73 10.14
N TRP A 295 19.12 -29.76 10.47
CA TRP A 295 18.73 -28.43 10.91
C TRP A 295 18.90 -27.44 9.76
N LEU A 296 17.79 -26.87 9.30
CA LEU A 296 17.79 -25.93 8.19
C LEU A 296 18.01 -24.51 8.71
N PRO A 297 19.05 -23.79 8.25
CA PRO A 297 19.21 -22.38 8.62
C PRO A 297 18.08 -21.55 8.02
N ILE A 298 17.40 -20.78 8.86
CA ILE A 298 16.45 -19.76 8.39
C ILE A 298 17.28 -18.62 7.80
N SER A 299 17.07 -18.37 6.51
CA SER A 299 17.70 -17.24 5.81
C SER A 299 16.71 -16.08 5.65
N PRO A 300 17.20 -14.83 5.66
CA PRO A 300 16.39 -13.68 5.24
C PRO A 300 15.81 -13.87 3.83
N ILE A 301 14.68 -13.24 3.56
CA ILE A 301 13.93 -13.42 2.31
C ILE A 301 14.77 -13.01 1.08
N PRO A 302 15.05 -13.91 0.11
CA PRO A 302 15.98 -13.64 -0.99
C PRO A 302 15.57 -12.48 -1.93
N ILE A 303 14.27 -12.30 -2.15
CA ILE A 303 13.72 -11.30 -3.09
C ILE A 303 14.08 -9.86 -2.70
N GLN A 304 14.50 -9.63 -1.44
CA GLN A 304 15.00 -8.33 -1.05
C GLN A 304 16.13 -7.91 -2.00
N SER A 305 17.10 -8.78 -2.31
CA SER A 305 18.29 -8.42 -3.08
C SER A 305 18.03 -7.78 -4.46
N VAL A 306 16.82 -7.89 -5.00
CA VAL A 306 16.43 -7.35 -6.31
C VAL A 306 15.26 -6.37 -6.18
N TYR A 307 15.19 -5.40 -7.10
CA TYR A 307 14.11 -4.41 -7.17
C TYR A 307 14.12 -3.68 -8.51
N ASN A 308 12.97 -3.12 -8.92
CA ASN A 308 12.94 -2.17 -10.04
C ASN A 308 13.15 -0.74 -9.58
N TYR A 309 12.59 -0.39 -8.43
CA TYR A 309 12.82 0.89 -7.76
C TYR A 309 13.03 0.65 -6.28
N ARG A 310 13.88 1.44 -5.66
CA ARG A 310 14.12 1.41 -4.21
C ARG A 310 14.15 2.80 -3.66
N VAL A 311 13.44 3.04 -2.57
CA VAL A 311 13.45 4.30 -1.83
C VAL A 311 13.83 4.02 -0.40
N TYR A 312 14.93 4.60 0.07
CA TYR A 312 15.44 4.39 1.42
C TYR A 312 15.95 5.70 2.00
N GLY A 313 15.88 5.85 3.31
CA GLY A 313 16.20 7.12 3.96
C GLY A 313 15.85 7.16 5.44
N LYS A 314 15.83 8.38 5.97
CA LYS A 314 15.46 8.69 7.35
C LYS A 314 14.34 9.71 7.40
N VAL A 315 13.57 9.63 8.48
CA VAL A 315 12.67 10.69 8.94
C VAL A 315 13.30 11.29 10.19
N SER A 316 13.56 12.59 10.20
CA SER A 316 14.17 13.29 11.33
C SER A 316 13.23 13.37 12.53
N ALA A 317 13.76 13.74 13.70
CA ALA A 317 12.94 13.95 14.90
C ALA A 317 11.89 15.05 14.68
N GLU A 318 12.20 16.05 13.85
CA GLU A 318 11.32 17.15 13.49
C GLU A 318 10.23 16.73 12.49
N GLY A 319 10.45 15.65 11.74
CA GLY A 319 9.51 15.09 10.77
C GLY A 319 9.86 15.29 9.30
N ASP A 320 11.03 15.86 9.00
CA ASP A 320 11.51 16.01 7.64
C ASP A 320 12.07 14.68 7.13
N VAL A 321 11.91 14.42 5.84
CA VAL A 321 12.33 13.17 5.21
C VAL A 321 13.51 13.41 4.30
N TYR A 322 14.56 12.62 4.48
CA TYR A 322 15.77 12.64 3.66
C TYR A 322 16.05 11.25 3.13
N GLY A 323 16.26 11.12 1.83
CA GLY A 323 16.54 9.80 1.27
C GLY A 323 17.04 9.78 -0.16
N TYR A 324 17.17 8.57 -0.66
CA TYR A 324 17.59 8.24 -2.01
C TYR A 324 16.52 7.42 -2.72
N MET A 325 16.38 7.65 -4.02
CA MET A 325 15.57 6.84 -4.92
C MET A 325 16.46 6.24 -6.01
N SER A 326 16.52 4.92 -6.05
CA SER A 326 17.25 4.14 -7.04
C SER A 326 16.30 3.59 -8.10
N TYR A 327 16.72 3.66 -9.36
CA TYR A 327 16.03 3.12 -10.53
C TYR A 327 16.90 2.00 -11.12
N LYS A 328 16.36 0.80 -11.22
CA LYS A 328 17.01 -0.41 -11.78
C LYS A 328 16.10 -1.20 -12.71
N ARG A 329 15.02 -0.59 -13.20
CA ARG A 329 14.06 -1.27 -14.09
C ARG A 329 14.70 -1.66 -15.43
N LEU A 330 15.66 -0.87 -15.93
CA LEU A 330 16.40 -1.14 -17.16
C LEU A 330 17.90 -1.30 -16.83
N LYS A 331 18.52 -2.39 -17.32
CA LYS A 331 19.95 -2.67 -17.08
C LYS A 331 20.87 -1.53 -17.55
N ASN A 332 20.48 -0.82 -18.61
CA ASN A 332 21.27 0.25 -19.22
C ASN A 332 20.98 1.65 -18.63
N ASP A 333 20.02 1.78 -17.71
CA ASP A 333 19.62 3.05 -17.10
C ASP A 333 19.47 2.86 -15.58
N SER A 334 20.58 2.48 -14.94
CA SER A 334 20.67 2.41 -13.49
C SER A 334 21.15 3.74 -12.93
N ARG A 335 20.30 4.43 -12.18
CA ARG A 335 20.61 5.72 -11.56
C ARG A 335 20.05 5.84 -10.16
N GLU A 336 20.61 6.74 -9.37
CA GLU A 336 20.15 7.06 -8.04
C GLU A 336 20.10 8.58 -7.87
N GLU A 337 19.06 9.09 -7.21
CA GLU A 337 18.88 10.51 -6.95
C GLU A 337 18.48 10.74 -5.49
N THR A 338 18.83 11.90 -4.95
CA THR A 338 18.38 12.33 -3.63
C THR A 338 16.96 12.90 -3.69
N PHE A 339 16.28 12.86 -2.55
CA PHE A 339 15.06 13.63 -2.35
C PHE A 339 14.96 14.09 -0.89
N GLU A 340 14.28 15.21 -0.72
CA GLU A 340 13.91 15.79 0.55
C GLU A 340 12.41 16.08 0.51
N LEU A 341 11.73 15.87 1.63
CA LEU A 341 10.33 16.19 1.79
C LEU A 341 10.16 16.83 3.17
N SER A 342 9.80 18.11 3.19
CA SER A 342 9.60 18.83 4.44
C SER A 342 8.29 18.42 5.11
N LYS A 343 8.23 18.54 6.44
CA LYS A 343 7.02 18.31 7.23
C LYS A 343 5.82 19.10 6.71
N SER A 344 6.01 20.35 6.28
CA SER A 344 4.95 21.19 5.74
C SER A 344 4.37 20.65 4.42
N GLU A 345 5.23 20.13 3.52
CA GLU A 345 4.80 19.49 2.26
C GLU A 345 4.03 18.18 2.49
N ILE A 346 4.30 17.48 3.59
CA ILE A 346 3.55 16.30 4.02
C ILE A 346 2.16 16.72 4.53
N ILE A 347 2.09 17.78 5.33
CA ILE A 347 0.87 18.22 6.03
C ILE A 347 -0.16 18.89 5.10
N ASP A 348 0.26 19.55 4.02
CA ASP A 348 -0.64 20.32 3.13
C ASP A 348 -1.65 19.45 2.33
N LYS A 349 -1.66 18.12 2.56
CA LYS A 349 -2.67 17.18 2.06
C LYS A 349 -3.86 17.12 3.03
N LYS A 350 -4.94 17.81 2.66
CA LYS A 350 -6.25 17.83 3.35
C LYS A 350 -6.72 16.43 3.74
N ASP A 351 -6.54 16.08 5.01
CA ASP A 351 -7.35 15.14 5.83
C ASP A 351 -6.63 14.82 7.16
N ILE A 352 -5.90 15.80 7.73
CA ILE A 352 -5.16 15.58 8.97
C ILE A 352 -5.98 16.09 10.15
N GLN A 353 -6.13 15.26 11.19
CA GLN A 353 -6.78 15.66 12.43
C GLN A 353 -6.09 16.90 13.02
N PRO A 354 -6.86 17.91 13.50
CA PRO A 354 -6.27 19.09 14.15
C PRO A 354 -5.37 18.67 15.31
N GLY A 355 -4.13 19.18 15.36
CA GLY A 355 -3.16 18.88 16.42
C GLY A 355 -2.38 17.56 16.26
N LEU A 356 -2.45 16.90 15.09
CA LEU A 356 -1.64 15.70 14.84
C LEU A 356 -0.14 16.00 14.75
N PHE A 357 0.19 17.13 14.17
CA PHE A 357 1.53 17.70 14.19
C PHE A 357 1.42 18.99 14.98
N ASP A 358 2.02 19.03 16.17
CA ASP A 358 2.10 20.27 16.95
C ASP A 358 3.18 21.19 16.34
N ASP A 359 3.08 22.49 16.65
CA ASP A 359 4.11 23.49 16.38
C ASP A 359 5.38 23.28 17.24
N THR A 360 5.45 22.20 18.02
CA THR A 360 6.68 21.79 18.72
C THR A 360 7.75 21.39 17.70
N GLU A 361 9.02 21.68 18.00
CA GLU A 361 10.14 21.37 17.10
C GLU A 361 10.27 19.86 16.82
N GLU A 362 9.88 18.96 17.74
CA GLU A 362 9.98 17.50 17.57
C GLU A 362 8.62 16.79 17.46
N ASN A 363 8.54 15.77 16.60
CA ASN A 363 7.43 14.83 16.50
C ASN A 363 7.48 13.79 17.63
N GLU A 364 6.31 13.26 18.03
CA GLU A 364 6.24 12.26 19.09
C GLU A 364 6.88 10.92 18.69
N THR A 365 6.94 10.63 17.39
CA THR A 365 7.58 9.41 16.91
C THR A 365 9.10 9.41 17.12
N GLY A 366 9.79 10.56 17.06
CA GLY A 366 11.26 10.62 17.00
C GLY A 366 11.84 10.24 15.63
N GLU A 367 13.17 10.11 15.50
CA GLU A 367 13.83 9.71 14.24
C GLU A 367 13.61 8.23 13.94
N TYR A 368 13.40 7.87 12.68
CA TYR A 368 13.31 6.48 12.23
C TYR A 368 13.74 6.31 10.77
N TYR A 369 13.98 5.07 10.34
CA TYR A 369 14.45 4.77 8.98
C TYR A 369 13.43 3.96 8.18
N PHE A 370 13.56 3.99 6.86
CA PHE A 370 12.71 3.20 5.97
C PHE A 370 13.48 2.68 4.75
N ASP A 371 13.02 1.57 4.20
CA ASP A 371 13.46 1.02 2.91
C ASP A 371 12.26 0.38 2.18
N ILE A 372 11.98 0.87 0.99
CA ILE A 372 10.79 0.57 0.20
C ILE A 372 11.25 0.09 -1.18
N ARG A 373 10.99 -1.17 -1.50
CA ARG A 373 11.33 -1.78 -2.79
C ARG A 373 10.06 -1.99 -3.59
N ILE A 374 10.07 -1.57 -4.86
CA ILE A 374 8.93 -1.69 -5.78
C ILE A 374 9.26 -2.65 -6.92
N TYR A 375 8.28 -3.46 -7.27
CA TYR A 375 8.34 -4.49 -8.30
C TYR A 375 7.25 -4.27 -9.34
N ASP A 376 7.66 -4.08 -10.59
CA ASP A 376 6.77 -3.99 -11.74
C ASP A 376 6.33 -5.39 -12.20
N ILE A 377 5.53 -6.06 -11.38
CA ILE A 377 5.10 -7.47 -11.58
C ILE A 377 4.11 -7.69 -12.74
N GLY A 378 3.73 -6.63 -13.46
CA GLY A 378 2.77 -6.71 -14.57
C GLY A 378 3.36 -7.19 -15.90
N GLU A 379 4.68 -7.05 -16.08
CA GLU A 379 5.40 -7.32 -17.34
C GLU A 379 6.18 -8.63 -17.23
N LYS A 380 5.98 -9.58 -18.15
CA LYS A 380 6.47 -10.97 -18.03
C LYS A 380 8.00 -11.04 -18.08
N ASP A 381 8.56 -10.34 -19.05
CA ASP A 381 9.98 -10.12 -19.31
C ASP A 381 10.71 -9.50 -18.11
N ASN A 382 10.13 -8.49 -17.46
CA ASN A 382 10.67 -7.94 -16.22
C ASN A 382 10.76 -8.99 -15.10
N LEU A 383 9.72 -9.80 -15.00
CA LEU A 383 9.57 -10.79 -13.94
C LEU A 383 10.54 -11.96 -14.10
N GLU A 384 10.83 -12.35 -15.34
CA GLU A 384 11.89 -13.31 -15.64
C GLU A 384 13.27 -12.75 -15.27
N ASN A 385 13.54 -11.47 -15.54
CA ASN A 385 14.78 -10.82 -15.12
C ASN A 385 14.93 -10.79 -13.58
N LEU A 386 13.88 -10.36 -12.87
CA LEU A 386 13.85 -10.35 -11.41
C LEU A 386 14.04 -11.75 -10.82
N ALA A 387 13.43 -12.78 -11.42
CA ALA A 387 13.61 -14.16 -11.00
C ALA A 387 15.07 -14.61 -11.14
N ASN A 388 15.69 -14.34 -12.29
CA ASN A 388 17.08 -14.72 -12.56
C ASN A 388 18.06 -14.02 -11.59
N GLU A 389 17.88 -12.71 -11.35
CA GLU A 389 18.71 -11.95 -10.41
C GLU A 389 18.54 -12.43 -8.97
N ALA A 390 17.32 -12.80 -8.58
CA ALA A 390 17.03 -13.40 -7.28
C ALA A 390 17.44 -14.89 -7.18
N LYS A 391 18.07 -15.45 -8.21
CA LYS A 391 18.46 -16.87 -8.32
C LYS A 391 17.28 -17.84 -8.17
N LEU A 392 16.08 -17.43 -8.60
CA LEU A 392 14.89 -18.25 -8.65
C LEU A 392 14.73 -18.89 -10.04
N LYS A 393 14.11 -20.07 -10.09
CA LYS A 393 14.01 -20.89 -11.31
C LYS A 393 13.08 -20.29 -12.37
N SER A 394 12.08 -19.49 -11.98
CA SER A 394 11.09 -18.94 -12.91
C SER A 394 10.38 -17.69 -12.39
N ALA A 395 9.78 -16.94 -13.32
CA ALA A 395 8.88 -15.83 -13.02
C ALA A 395 7.69 -16.26 -12.14
N ALA A 396 7.15 -17.47 -12.35
CA ALA A 396 6.07 -17.99 -11.51
C ALA A 396 6.52 -18.22 -10.06
N GLN A 397 7.73 -18.75 -9.86
CA GLN A 397 8.33 -18.90 -8.54
C GLN A 397 8.56 -17.53 -7.88
N PHE A 398 9.09 -16.56 -8.62
CA PHE A 398 9.25 -15.20 -8.11
C PHE A 398 7.92 -14.60 -7.65
N ARG A 399 6.84 -14.70 -8.46
CA ARG A 399 5.51 -14.21 -8.06
C ARG A 399 5.02 -14.89 -6.79
N SER A 400 5.18 -16.21 -6.67
CA SER A 400 4.73 -16.97 -5.50
C SER A 400 5.47 -16.53 -4.22
N VAL A 401 6.80 -16.41 -4.29
CA VAL A 401 7.61 -15.95 -3.15
C VAL A 401 7.29 -14.50 -2.84
N PHE A 402 7.22 -13.62 -3.84
CA PHE A 402 6.92 -12.20 -3.65
C PHE A 402 5.54 -11.99 -3.01
N LYS A 403 4.52 -12.73 -3.46
CA LYS A 403 3.16 -12.65 -2.90
C LYS A 403 3.14 -12.90 -1.38
N ASN A 404 3.94 -13.84 -0.89
CA ASN A 404 4.01 -14.14 0.54
C ASN A 404 4.67 -13.03 1.38
N PHE A 405 5.43 -12.15 0.74
CA PHE A 405 6.23 -11.13 1.41
C PHE A 405 5.92 -9.70 0.93
N GLN A 406 4.90 -9.49 0.11
CA GLN A 406 4.53 -8.14 -0.32
C GLN A 406 3.96 -7.33 0.86
N GLY A 407 3.90 -6.01 0.72
CA GLY A 407 3.37 -5.08 1.71
C GLY A 407 4.42 -4.29 2.50
N MET A 408 3.92 -3.30 3.26
CA MET A 408 4.74 -2.48 4.14
C MET A 408 4.76 -3.04 5.57
N ARG A 409 5.94 -3.45 6.03
CA ARG A 409 6.19 -4.00 7.35
C ARG A 409 6.74 -2.94 8.29
N ILE A 410 6.52 -3.16 9.58
CA ILE A 410 7.15 -2.41 10.64
C ILE A 410 8.11 -3.32 11.38
N SER A 411 9.32 -2.83 11.62
CA SER A 411 10.29 -3.44 12.52
C SER A 411 10.56 -2.54 13.70
N LYS A 412 10.57 -3.12 14.90
CA LYS A 412 11.01 -2.45 16.12
C LYS A 412 12.14 -3.25 16.76
N ASN A 413 13.25 -2.60 17.06
CA ASN A 413 14.45 -3.23 17.61
C ASN A 413 14.90 -4.47 16.80
N GLY A 414 14.85 -4.39 15.46
CA GLY A 414 15.34 -5.44 14.56
C GLY A 414 14.41 -6.62 14.32
N PHE A 415 13.21 -6.65 14.91
CA PHE A 415 12.23 -7.73 14.69
C PHE A 415 10.94 -7.19 14.06
N GLY A 416 10.28 -8.00 13.24
CA GLY A 416 9.01 -7.64 12.62
C GLY A 416 7.85 -7.59 13.62
N VAL A 417 7.00 -6.57 13.50
CA VAL A 417 5.79 -6.37 14.30
C VAL A 417 4.58 -6.76 13.45
N LYS A 418 3.82 -7.76 13.88
CA LYS A 418 2.53 -8.13 13.26
C LYS A 418 1.42 -7.16 13.68
N PRO A 419 0.37 -6.95 12.88
CA PRO A 419 0.07 -7.60 11.58
C PRO A 419 0.62 -6.84 10.36
N TYR A 420 1.49 -5.85 10.55
CA TYR A 420 1.91 -4.97 9.46
C TYR A 420 2.67 -5.71 8.36
N GLY A 421 2.16 -5.60 7.13
CA GLY A 421 2.73 -6.23 5.94
C GLY A 421 2.06 -7.55 5.53
N ASP A 422 1.02 -8.01 6.24
CA ASP A 422 0.13 -9.06 5.73
C ASP A 422 -0.84 -8.48 4.67
N GLU A 423 -1.24 -9.28 3.68
CA GLU A 423 -2.10 -8.86 2.54
C GLU A 423 -3.44 -8.23 2.98
N VAL A 424 -3.88 -8.52 4.20
CA VAL A 424 -5.17 -8.10 4.77
C VAL A 424 -5.12 -6.67 5.33
N GLU A 425 -3.95 -6.19 5.77
CA GLU A 425 -3.82 -4.95 6.56
C GLU A 425 -3.04 -3.87 5.79
N ASP A 426 -3.75 -3.11 4.96
CA ASP A 426 -3.25 -1.88 4.34
C ASP A 426 -3.33 -0.71 5.33
N TRP A 427 -2.46 -0.75 6.35
CA TRP A 427 -2.45 0.23 7.44
C TRP A 427 -2.12 1.66 6.98
N ILE A 428 -1.50 1.82 5.80
CA ILE A 428 -1.19 3.12 5.19
C ILE A 428 -2.35 3.64 4.34
N GLY A 429 -3.10 2.76 3.69
CA GLY A 429 -4.20 3.10 2.79
C GLY A 429 -3.78 3.32 1.32
N LEU A 430 -2.72 2.63 0.87
CA LEU A 430 -2.20 2.75 -0.49
C LEU A 430 -3.19 2.27 -1.55
N SER A 431 -3.96 1.22 -1.24
CA SER A 431 -4.97 0.65 -2.13
C SER A 431 -6.07 1.67 -2.43
N LYS A 432 -6.51 2.42 -1.41
CA LYS A 432 -7.50 3.51 -1.56
C LYS A 432 -6.93 4.65 -2.41
N ALA A 433 -5.67 5.03 -2.17
CA ALA A 433 -4.99 6.05 -2.99
C ALA A 433 -4.87 5.61 -4.46
N ARG A 434 -4.62 4.33 -4.72
CA ARG A 434 -4.53 3.80 -6.09
C ARG A 434 -5.84 3.81 -6.86
N VAL A 435 -6.98 3.64 -6.19
CA VAL A 435 -8.29 3.79 -6.85
C VAL A 435 -8.46 5.21 -7.42
N GLN A 436 -7.89 6.22 -6.77
CA GLN A 436 -7.97 7.61 -7.22
C GLN A 436 -7.02 7.92 -8.39
N ASP A 437 -5.80 7.35 -8.41
CA ASP A 437 -4.85 7.49 -9.52
C ASP A 437 -4.11 6.16 -9.81
N PRO A 438 -4.70 5.27 -10.63
CA PRO A 438 -4.19 3.91 -10.86
C PRO A 438 -2.83 3.84 -11.56
N GLY A 439 -2.42 4.92 -12.23
CA GLY A 439 -1.18 5.01 -12.98
C GLY A 439 -0.02 5.56 -12.15
N LYS A 440 -0.29 6.55 -11.28
CA LYS A 440 0.74 7.16 -10.44
C LYS A 440 0.95 6.44 -9.12
N ASN A 441 -0.10 5.93 -8.49
CA ASN A 441 0.02 5.38 -7.15
C ASN A 441 0.40 3.89 -7.17
N VAL A 442 1.30 3.53 -6.26
CA VAL A 442 1.80 2.17 -6.10
C VAL A 442 0.85 1.39 -5.19
N ASN A 443 0.57 0.13 -5.53
CA ASN A 443 -0.26 -0.73 -4.69
C ASN A 443 0.55 -1.48 -3.62
N THR A 444 -0.11 -1.88 -2.54
CA THR A 444 0.48 -2.72 -1.47
C THR A 444 1.01 -4.06 -2.01
N ASN A 445 0.38 -4.59 -3.07
CA ASN A 445 0.81 -5.83 -3.73
C ASN A 445 1.93 -5.65 -4.78
N GLN A 446 2.62 -4.50 -4.78
CA GLN A 446 3.76 -4.22 -5.66
C GLN A 446 5.00 -3.81 -4.87
N ILE A 447 4.92 -3.83 -3.54
CA ILE A 447 5.99 -3.36 -2.66
C ILE A 447 6.45 -4.46 -1.72
N LEU A 448 7.72 -4.40 -1.36
CA LEU A 448 8.28 -4.98 -0.15
C LEU A 448 8.96 -3.84 0.58
N GLY A 449 8.40 -3.42 1.72
CA GLY A 449 8.92 -2.28 2.47
C GLY A 449 9.06 -2.56 3.96
N TYR A 450 9.99 -1.87 4.60
CA TYR A 450 10.21 -1.88 6.04
C TYR A 450 10.36 -0.46 6.57
N VAL A 451 9.74 -0.19 7.72
CA VAL A 451 10.01 0.97 8.57
C VAL A 451 10.68 0.47 9.84
N PHE A 452 11.79 1.07 10.25
CA PHE A 452 12.62 0.62 11.36
C PHE A 452 12.58 1.61 12.53
N PHE A 453 12.16 1.12 13.69
CA PHE A 453 12.09 1.85 14.95
C PHE A 453 13.04 1.27 16.00
N TYR A 454 13.53 2.13 16.90
CA TYR A 454 14.50 1.84 17.94
C TYR A 454 14.04 2.43 19.27
N SER A 455 14.20 1.65 20.33
CA SER A 455 14.05 2.13 21.70
C SER A 455 15.35 2.79 22.19
N PRO A 456 15.29 3.86 23.00
CA PRO A 456 14.08 4.46 23.59
C PRO A 456 13.42 5.56 22.75
N GLU A 457 14.02 5.96 21.63
CA GLU A 457 13.61 7.13 20.83
C GLU A 457 12.18 7.04 20.32
N ASN A 458 11.75 5.86 19.87
CA ASN A 458 10.41 5.64 19.35
C ASN A 458 9.47 4.97 20.38
N ASP A 459 9.73 5.06 21.68
CA ASP A 459 8.93 4.36 22.71
C ASP A 459 7.50 4.89 22.86
N LYS A 460 7.24 6.12 22.38
CA LYS A 460 5.86 6.64 22.24
C LYS A 460 5.03 5.88 21.20
N LEU A 461 5.64 5.06 20.33
CA LEU A 461 4.92 4.04 19.56
C LEU A 461 4.60 2.85 20.48
N GLU A 462 3.48 2.99 21.18
CA GLU A 462 2.99 2.00 22.14
C GLU A 462 2.37 0.80 21.41
N GLU A 463 2.86 -0.40 21.71
CA GLU A 463 2.30 -1.64 21.18
C GLU A 463 0.98 -1.98 21.87
N LYS A 464 -0.02 -2.42 21.08
CA LYS A 464 -1.28 -2.94 21.60
C LYS A 464 -1.01 -4.07 22.58
N THR A 465 -1.92 -4.24 23.54
CA THR A 465 -1.72 -5.26 24.57
C THR A 465 -1.70 -6.65 23.97
N ASN A 466 -2.55 -6.99 23.00
CA ASN A 466 -2.51 -8.28 22.28
C ASN A 466 -1.23 -8.53 21.47
N ARG A 467 -0.28 -7.58 21.41
CA ARG A 467 0.96 -7.65 20.62
C ARG A 467 0.72 -7.82 19.11
N GLU A 468 -0.47 -7.43 18.66
CA GLU A 468 -0.84 -7.34 17.25
C GLU A 468 -1.07 -5.88 16.89
N GLY A 469 0.05 -5.18 16.66
CA GLY A 469 0.09 -3.81 16.17
C GLY A 469 0.38 -2.76 17.24
N PHE A 470 0.33 -1.49 16.85
CA PHE A 470 0.46 -0.33 17.71
C PHE A 470 -0.91 0.24 18.09
N LEU A 471 -0.99 0.89 19.25
CA LEU A 471 -2.11 1.75 19.57
C LEU A 471 -2.18 2.86 18.52
N GLU A 472 -3.39 3.21 18.09
CA GLU A 472 -3.65 4.28 17.12
C GLU A 472 -3.48 5.66 17.80
N ASN A 473 -2.30 5.89 18.36
CA ASN A 473 -1.92 7.12 19.05
C ASN A 473 -1.29 8.13 18.07
N LYS A 474 -0.96 9.32 18.58
CA LYS A 474 -0.42 10.41 17.77
C LYS A 474 0.87 10.02 17.03
N ALA A 475 1.82 9.38 17.71
CA ALA A 475 3.05 8.90 17.11
C ALA A 475 2.80 7.92 15.93
N PHE A 476 1.83 7.00 16.05
CA PHE A 476 1.51 6.07 14.97
C PHE A 476 0.86 6.77 13.77
N GLN A 477 -0.06 7.71 14.02
CA GLN A 477 -0.67 8.50 12.96
C GLN A 477 0.34 9.39 12.21
N GLN A 478 1.33 9.95 12.92
CA GLN A 478 2.43 10.71 12.31
C GLN A 478 3.25 9.85 11.33
N VAL A 479 3.58 8.61 11.71
CA VAL A 479 4.24 7.64 10.80
C VAL A 479 3.40 7.41 9.56
N LYS A 480 2.10 7.13 9.75
CA LYS A 480 1.18 6.83 8.65
C LYS A 480 1.12 7.95 7.63
N VAL A 481 0.92 9.19 8.09
CA VAL A 481 0.86 10.38 7.23
C VAL A 481 2.20 10.63 6.52
N THR A 482 3.32 10.48 7.23
CA THR A 482 4.66 10.63 6.64
C THR A 482 4.89 9.59 5.53
N MET A 483 4.53 8.32 5.76
CA MET A 483 4.64 7.28 4.75
C MET A 483 3.75 7.55 3.54
N GLN A 484 2.52 8.04 3.72
CA GLN A 484 1.66 8.47 2.61
C GLN A 484 2.31 9.59 1.77
N GLY A 485 2.99 10.54 2.43
CA GLY A 485 3.81 11.57 1.79
C GLY A 485 4.89 10.97 0.89
N ILE A 486 5.71 10.07 1.43
CA ILE A 486 6.78 9.37 0.71
C ILE A 486 6.22 8.58 -0.48
N PHE A 487 5.15 7.80 -0.28
CA PHE A 487 4.54 7.01 -1.36
C PHE A 487 3.98 7.86 -2.49
N SER A 488 3.44 9.04 -2.17
CA SER A 488 2.92 9.96 -3.17
C SER A 488 4.05 10.57 -4.02
N LEU A 489 5.17 10.96 -3.39
CA LEU A 489 6.37 11.41 -4.11
C LEU A 489 6.94 10.29 -4.99
N LEU A 490 7.10 9.11 -4.40
CA LEU A 490 7.60 7.91 -5.07
C LEU A 490 6.74 7.51 -6.27
N GLY A 491 5.42 7.51 -6.11
CA GLY A 491 4.47 7.22 -7.17
C GLY A 491 4.62 8.18 -8.35
N LYS A 492 4.70 9.49 -8.08
CA LYS A 492 4.93 10.52 -9.10
C LYS A 492 6.26 10.31 -9.84
N LYS A 493 7.35 10.06 -9.10
CA LYS A 493 8.68 9.82 -9.69
C LYS A 493 8.74 8.56 -10.54
N ARG A 494 8.21 7.43 -10.03
CA ARG A 494 8.11 6.17 -10.78
C ARG A 494 7.26 6.33 -12.04
N TYR A 495 6.13 7.02 -11.97
CA TYR A 495 5.28 7.27 -13.13
C TYR A 495 6.02 8.06 -14.21
N ASN A 496 6.67 9.16 -13.84
CA ASN A 496 7.45 9.98 -14.77
C ASN A 496 8.61 9.18 -15.40
N TYR A 497 9.33 8.38 -14.60
CA TYR A 497 10.40 7.51 -15.13
C TYR A 497 9.85 6.51 -16.16
N ARG A 498 8.75 5.85 -15.83
CA ARG A 498 8.11 4.89 -16.74
C ARG A 498 7.65 5.57 -18.03
N LEU A 499 7.09 6.77 -17.95
CA LEU A 499 6.68 7.56 -19.10
C LEU A 499 7.87 7.92 -20.01
N LEU A 500 8.96 8.45 -19.43
CA LEU A 500 10.16 8.85 -20.17
C LEU A 500 10.85 7.69 -20.89
N GLN A 501 10.81 6.50 -20.29
CA GLN A 501 11.43 5.29 -20.85
C GLN A 501 10.48 4.47 -21.73
N GLY A 502 9.26 4.98 -22.00
CA GLY A 502 8.25 4.24 -22.77
C GLY A 502 7.81 2.92 -22.11
N LEU A 503 7.96 2.82 -20.79
CA LEU A 503 7.66 1.63 -20.00
C LEU A 503 6.20 1.61 -19.54
N GLY A 504 5.58 0.46 -19.71
CA GLY A 504 4.15 0.26 -19.51
C GLY A 504 3.45 0.06 -20.83
N ARG A 505 2.19 -0.36 -20.74
CA ARG A 505 1.34 -0.33 -21.91
C ARG A 505 1.32 1.13 -22.36
N THR A 506 1.94 1.45 -23.50
CA THR A 506 1.33 2.44 -24.38
C THR A 506 -0.14 2.05 -24.41
N PRO A 507 -1.07 2.99 -24.20
CA PRO A 507 -2.43 2.72 -24.58
C PRO A 507 -2.37 2.37 -26.08
N THR A 508 -2.21 1.09 -26.43
CA THR A 508 -2.84 0.49 -27.59
C THR A 508 -4.25 0.99 -27.41
N SER A 509 -4.60 1.96 -28.26
CA SER A 509 -5.80 2.79 -28.19
C SER A 509 -6.83 2.18 -27.25
N LYS A 510 -7.27 2.92 -26.21
CA LYS A 510 -8.37 2.46 -25.32
C LYS A 510 -9.60 1.92 -26.09
N HIS A 511 -9.64 2.14 -27.40
CA HIS A 511 -10.67 1.77 -28.36
C HIS A 511 -10.33 0.55 -29.24
N GLN A 512 -9.18 -0.13 -29.05
CA GLN A 512 -8.91 -1.37 -29.76
C GLN A 512 -9.73 -2.49 -29.13
N ARG A 513 -10.84 -2.84 -29.79
CA ARG A 513 -11.68 -3.97 -29.39
C ARG A 513 -10.82 -5.24 -29.36
N PRO A 514 -11.07 -6.19 -28.45
CA PRO A 514 -10.43 -7.50 -28.52
C PRO A 514 -10.63 -8.08 -29.92
N ASP A 515 -9.58 -8.63 -30.53
CA ASP A 515 -9.70 -9.27 -31.83
C ASP A 515 -10.53 -10.55 -31.70
N PHE A 516 -11.78 -10.45 -32.10
CA PHE A 516 -12.72 -11.55 -32.01
C PHE A 516 -12.47 -12.61 -33.08
N GLU A 517 -11.86 -12.26 -34.22
CA GLU A 517 -11.55 -13.24 -35.28
C GLU A 517 -10.39 -14.16 -34.87
N GLU A 518 -9.38 -13.63 -34.19
CA GLU A 518 -8.28 -14.43 -33.61
C GLU A 518 -8.80 -15.42 -32.54
N TYR A 519 -9.76 -14.98 -31.73
CA TYR A 519 -10.38 -15.85 -30.73
C TYR A 519 -11.24 -16.95 -31.35
N PHE A 520 -12.07 -16.64 -32.36
CA PHE A 520 -12.86 -17.65 -33.07
C PHE A 520 -11.99 -18.63 -33.85
N SER A 521 -10.95 -18.15 -34.54
CA SER A 521 -10.01 -19.03 -35.23
C SER A 521 -9.30 -19.97 -34.27
N THR A 522 -8.95 -19.52 -33.05
CA THR A 522 -8.39 -20.39 -32.01
C THR A 522 -9.39 -21.44 -31.52
N LEU A 523 -10.66 -21.06 -31.27
CA LEU A 523 -11.71 -22.01 -30.87
C LEU A 523 -12.01 -23.05 -31.96
N HIS A 524 -11.98 -22.64 -33.22
CA HIS A 524 -12.11 -23.53 -34.37
C HIS A 524 -10.89 -24.47 -34.49
N ASN A 525 -9.67 -23.96 -34.30
CA ASN A 525 -8.44 -24.77 -34.32
C ASN A 525 -8.38 -25.79 -33.16
N LEU A 526 -9.01 -25.50 -32.03
CA LEU A 526 -9.11 -26.40 -30.88
C LEU A 526 -10.29 -27.40 -30.97
N ASN A 527 -11.03 -27.43 -32.09
CA ASN A 527 -12.22 -28.27 -32.28
C ASN A 527 -13.26 -28.13 -31.15
N ALA A 528 -13.50 -26.90 -30.68
CA ALA A 528 -14.49 -26.63 -29.64
C ALA A 528 -15.91 -27.03 -30.11
N GLY A 529 -16.71 -27.60 -29.20
CA GLY A 529 -18.07 -28.04 -29.52
C GLY A 529 -19.00 -26.90 -29.96
N PRO A 530 -20.06 -27.18 -30.74
CA PRO A 530 -20.97 -26.15 -31.29
C PRO A 530 -21.62 -25.26 -30.22
N GLU A 531 -21.93 -25.82 -29.06
CA GLU A 531 -22.50 -25.10 -27.92
C GLU A 531 -21.51 -24.09 -27.31
N VAL A 532 -20.22 -24.42 -27.27
CA VAL A 532 -19.15 -23.54 -26.74
C VAL A 532 -18.94 -22.35 -27.67
N ILE A 533 -18.97 -22.58 -28.99
CA ILE A 533 -18.87 -21.51 -29.99
C ILE A 533 -20.07 -20.57 -29.88
N LYS A 534 -21.29 -21.12 -29.78
CA LYS A 534 -22.53 -20.34 -29.65
C LYS A 534 -22.57 -19.51 -28.36
N TYR A 535 -22.18 -20.10 -27.23
CA TYR A 535 -22.10 -19.39 -25.94
C TYR A 535 -21.05 -18.28 -25.98
N SER A 536 -19.87 -18.57 -26.54
CA SER A 536 -18.80 -17.58 -26.72
C SER A 536 -19.28 -16.40 -27.59
N GLN A 537 -20.01 -16.67 -28.67
CA GLN A 537 -20.54 -15.64 -29.54
C GLN A 537 -21.60 -14.76 -28.85
N LYS A 538 -22.48 -15.36 -28.04
CA LYS A 538 -23.44 -14.62 -27.22
C LYS A 538 -22.74 -13.75 -26.17
N PHE A 539 -21.80 -14.33 -25.42
CA PHE A 539 -21.01 -13.60 -24.42
C PHE A 539 -20.28 -12.40 -25.01
N MET A 540 -19.69 -12.57 -26.20
CA MET A 540 -18.97 -11.49 -26.88
C MET A 540 -19.89 -10.38 -27.38
N ASN A 541 -21.10 -10.71 -27.85
CA ASN A 541 -22.11 -9.70 -28.19
C ASN A 541 -22.57 -8.93 -26.94
N ASP A 542 -22.75 -9.62 -25.81
CA ASP A 542 -23.14 -8.99 -24.54
C ASP A 542 -22.02 -8.08 -24.00
N VAL A 543 -20.75 -8.52 -24.11
CA VAL A 543 -19.56 -7.71 -23.77
C VAL A 543 -19.45 -6.51 -24.69
N THR A 544 -19.67 -6.68 -26.00
CA THR A 544 -19.62 -5.58 -26.98
C THR A 544 -20.70 -4.54 -26.66
N THR A 545 -21.93 -4.98 -26.43
CA THR A 545 -23.04 -4.09 -26.06
C THR A 545 -22.76 -3.36 -24.74
N SER A 546 -22.15 -4.06 -23.78
CA SER A 546 -21.76 -3.47 -22.49
C SER A 546 -20.64 -2.44 -22.65
N LEU A 547 -19.65 -2.71 -23.51
CA LEU A 547 -18.59 -1.77 -23.86
C LEU A 547 -19.16 -0.53 -24.56
N ASP A 548 -20.06 -0.70 -25.52
CA ASP A 548 -20.75 0.40 -26.21
C ASP A 548 -21.51 1.29 -25.20
N ASN A 549 -22.26 0.67 -24.27
CA ASN A 549 -22.98 1.37 -23.22
C ASN A 549 -22.04 2.10 -22.24
N ILE A 550 -20.90 1.49 -21.89
CA ILE A 550 -19.87 2.10 -21.03
C ILE A 550 -19.19 3.26 -21.75
N GLU A 551 -18.88 3.12 -23.04
CA GLU A 551 -18.30 4.22 -23.84
C GLU A 551 -19.28 5.39 -23.96
N GLU A 552 -20.57 5.13 -24.17
CA GLU A 552 -21.61 6.17 -24.21
C GLU A 552 -21.74 6.88 -22.84
N SER A 553 -21.74 6.11 -21.75
CA SER A 553 -21.80 6.61 -20.37
C SER A 553 -20.52 7.38 -19.96
N LEU A 554 -19.35 6.94 -20.43
CA LEU A 554 -18.07 7.61 -20.22
C LEU A 554 -18.03 8.92 -21.01
N SER A 555 -18.46 8.91 -22.28
CA SER A 555 -18.62 10.11 -23.11
C SER A 555 -19.61 11.11 -22.50
N PHE A 556 -20.68 10.62 -21.87
CA PHE A 556 -21.61 11.45 -21.09
C PHE A 556 -20.95 12.03 -19.82
N SER A 557 -20.22 11.20 -19.07
CA SER A 557 -19.51 11.62 -17.85
C SER A 557 -18.36 12.60 -18.15
N GLU A 558 -17.65 12.45 -19.26
CA GLU A 558 -16.59 13.37 -19.72
C GLU A 558 -17.17 14.72 -20.17
N ARG A 559 -18.34 14.71 -20.85
CA ARG A 559 -19.12 15.94 -21.13
C ARG A 559 -19.46 16.67 -19.83
N LEU A 560 -19.94 15.93 -18.82
CA LEU A 560 -20.27 16.48 -17.49
C LEU A 560 -19.04 16.99 -16.73
N ALA A 561 -17.91 16.27 -16.78
CA ALA A 561 -16.66 16.66 -16.13
C ALA A 561 -16.04 17.91 -16.75
N SER A 562 -16.13 18.08 -18.08
CA SER A 562 -15.72 19.31 -18.78
C SER A 562 -16.68 20.48 -18.50
N LEU A 563 -17.92 20.21 -18.10
CA LEU A 563 -18.95 21.20 -17.77
C LEU A 563 -18.99 21.57 -16.26
N GLY A 564 -18.19 20.90 -15.43
CA GLY A 564 -17.90 21.27 -14.05
C GLY A 564 -19.12 21.58 -13.19
N SER A 565 -20.13 20.69 -13.14
CA SER A 565 -21.31 20.68 -12.23
C SER A 565 -22.18 21.96 -12.11
N GLY A 566 -21.74 23.13 -12.59
CA GLY A 566 -22.39 24.41 -12.40
C GLY A 566 -23.42 24.71 -13.47
N ILE A 567 -23.22 24.26 -14.71
CA ILE A 567 -24.08 24.65 -15.83
C ILE A 567 -25.47 24.02 -15.74
N GLU A 568 -25.61 22.78 -15.26
CA GLU A 568 -26.92 22.13 -15.14
C GLU A 568 -27.76 22.74 -14.00
N LEU A 569 -27.12 23.09 -12.88
CA LEU A 569 -27.73 23.83 -11.77
C LEU A 569 -28.08 25.26 -12.19
N VAL A 570 -27.14 25.98 -12.84
CA VAL A 570 -27.36 27.33 -13.39
C VAL A 570 -28.44 27.32 -14.46
N TYR A 571 -28.52 26.29 -15.30
CA TYR A 571 -29.57 26.16 -16.31
C TYR A 571 -30.95 25.95 -15.69
N HIS A 572 -31.07 25.07 -14.68
CA HIS A 572 -32.32 24.80 -13.99
C HIS A 572 -32.76 25.97 -13.10
N GLU A 573 -31.81 26.67 -12.47
CA GLU A 573 -32.04 27.87 -11.66
C GLU A 573 -32.28 29.14 -12.48
N MET A 574 -31.78 29.25 -13.73
CA MET A 574 -32.09 30.37 -14.64
C MET A 574 -33.46 30.24 -15.30
N ALA A 575 -33.93 29.01 -15.55
CA ALA A 575 -35.18 28.77 -16.27
C ALA A 575 -36.42 29.32 -15.54
N GLN A 576 -36.44 29.25 -14.20
CA GLN A 576 -37.55 29.75 -13.38
C GLN A 576 -37.66 31.28 -13.31
N PRO A 577 -36.60 32.05 -12.98
CA PRO A 577 -36.66 33.51 -12.98
C PRO A 577 -36.97 34.09 -14.36
N ILE A 578 -36.49 33.49 -15.46
CA ILE A 578 -36.85 33.95 -16.83
C ILE A 578 -38.35 33.79 -17.10
N ALA A 579 -38.94 32.66 -16.71
CA ALA A 579 -40.37 32.43 -16.87
C ALA A 579 -41.20 33.40 -16.00
N GLY A 580 -40.75 33.67 -14.78
CA GLY A 580 -41.34 34.65 -13.86
C GLY A 580 -41.26 36.09 -14.38
N LEU A 581 -40.11 36.52 -14.90
CA LEU A 581 -39.95 37.87 -15.47
C LEU A 581 -40.83 38.09 -16.71
N ARG A 582 -41.06 37.05 -17.52
CA ARG A 582 -41.93 37.13 -18.69
C ARG A 582 -43.41 37.31 -18.30
N THR A 583 -43.88 36.64 -17.25
CA THR A 583 -45.24 36.83 -16.73
C THR A 583 -45.39 38.18 -16.03
N THR A 584 -44.36 38.65 -15.31
CA THR A 584 -44.34 39.99 -14.73
C THR A 584 -44.38 41.07 -15.81
N LYS A 585 -43.57 40.98 -16.88
CA LYS A 585 -43.61 41.91 -18.01
C LYS A 585 -44.99 41.96 -18.66
N ALA A 586 -45.60 40.81 -18.96
CA ALA A 586 -46.95 40.76 -19.53
C ALA A 586 -48.01 41.40 -18.60
N SER A 587 -47.87 41.22 -17.28
CA SER A 587 -48.74 41.87 -16.28
C SER A 587 -48.54 43.39 -16.22
N LEU A 588 -47.29 43.85 -16.34
CA LEU A 588 -46.94 45.27 -16.31
C LEU A 588 -47.37 45.99 -17.60
N ASP A 589 -47.23 45.35 -18.78
CA ASP A 589 -47.72 45.88 -20.05
C ASP A 589 -49.25 46.06 -20.05
N LEU A 590 -49.99 45.17 -19.38
CA LEU A 590 -51.44 45.32 -19.18
C LEU A 590 -51.81 46.47 -18.23
N LYS A 591 -50.91 46.83 -17.31
CA LYS A 591 -51.10 47.92 -16.33
C LYS A 591 -50.51 49.25 -16.80
N LYS A 592 -49.64 49.24 -17.82
CA LYS A 592 -49.04 50.42 -18.46
C LYS A 592 -50.09 51.43 -18.94
N THR A 593 -51.29 50.99 -19.29
CA THR A 593 -52.41 51.84 -19.68
C THR A 593 -53.10 52.57 -18.51
N LYS A 594 -52.70 52.32 -17.25
CA LYS A 594 -53.34 52.85 -16.03
C LYS A 594 -52.43 53.75 -15.17
N VAL A 595 -51.23 54.09 -15.63
CA VAL A 595 -50.25 54.92 -14.90
C VAL A 595 -50.31 56.37 -15.40
N ASN A 596 -50.13 57.36 -14.52
CA ASN A 596 -50.12 58.79 -14.88
C ASN A 596 -48.87 59.17 -15.70
N SER A 597 -48.96 60.23 -16.54
CA SER A 597 -47.94 60.58 -17.55
C SER A 597 -46.53 60.76 -16.97
N ASP A 598 -46.41 61.31 -15.76
CA ASP A 598 -45.12 61.77 -15.22
C ASP A 598 -44.23 60.62 -14.70
N VAL A 599 -44.80 59.43 -14.45
CA VAL A 599 -44.06 58.24 -14.00
C VAL A 599 -43.92 57.21 -15.13
N MET A 600 -44.61 57.42 -16.25
CA MET A 600 -44.68 56.49 -17.37
C MET A 600 -43.31 56.24 -18.00
N ASP A 601 -42.51 57.29 -18.20
CA ASP A 601 -41.24 57.17 -18.92
C ASP A 601 -40.19 56.37 -18.14
N ASN A 602 -40.11 56.57 -16.82
CA ASN A 602 -39.23 55.77 -15.96
C ASN A 602 -39.71 54.32 -15.86
N PHE A 603 -41.02 54.10 -15.76
CA PHE A 603 -41.60 52.77 -15.72
C PHE A 603 -41.39 51.99 -17.03
N VAL A 604 -41.53 52.66 -18.17
CA VAL A 604 -41.22 52.10 -19.49
C VAL A 604 -39.74 51.79 -19.63
N LYS A 605 -38.86 52.66 -19.11
CA LYS A 605 -37.41 52.44 -19.10
C LYS A 605 -37.04 51.20 -18.27
N ASP A 606 -37.65 51.01 -17.10
CA ASP A 606 -37.39 49.83 -16.25
C ASP A 606 -37.91 48.53 -16.88
N ILE A 607 -39.06 48.56 -17.55
CA ILE A 607 -39.57 47.42 -18.32
C ILE A 607 -38.65 47.07 -19.50
N ASN A 608 -38.11 48.09 -20.18
CA ASN A 608 -37.18 47.88 -21.29
C ASN A 608 -35.84 47.31 -20.80
N ASN A 609 -35.34 47.76 -19.64
CA ASN A 609 -34.15 47.20 -19.01
C ASN A 609 -34.35 45.72 -18.60
N LEU A 610 -35.52 45.38 -18.05
CA LEU A 610 -35.90 44.00 -17.76
C LEU A 610 -36.00 43.15 -19.03
N THR A 611 -36.54 43.71 -20.11
CA THR A 611 -36.62 43.05 -21.41
C THR A 611 -35.24 42.70 -21.94
N TYR A 612 -34.33 43.67 -21.92
CA TYR A 612 -32.96 43.48 -22.32
C TYR A 612 -32.25 42.39 -21.49
N ALA A 613 -32.41 42.42 -20.17
CA ALA A 613 -31.85 41.39 -19.29
C ALA A 613 -32.42 39.99 -19.58
N THR A 614 -33.72 39.87 -19.85
CA THR A 614 -34.34 38.59 -20.22
C THR A 614 -33.91 38.09 -21.60
N ASP A 615 -33.66 38.98 -22.55
CA ASP A 615 -33.20 38.62 -23.90
C ASP A 615 -31.75 38.12 -23.86
N VAL A 616 -30.87 38.79 -23.11
CA VAL A 616 -29.49 38.34 -22.86
C VAL A 616 -29.47 36.94 -22.22
N LEU A 617 -30.31 36.71 -21.20
CA LEU A 617 -30.43 35.39 -20.55
C LEU A 617 -30.98 34.32 -21.50
N THR A 618 -31.92 34.69 -22.38
CA THR A 618 -32.49 33.79 -23.38
C THR A 618 -31.47 33.42 -24.46
N GLU A 619 -30.65 34.39 -24.88
CA GLU A 619 -29.57 34.20 -25.84
C GLU A 619 -28.46 33.33 -25.25
N LEU A 620 -28.08 33.58 -23.98
CA LEU A 620 -27.14 32.75 -23.24
C LEU A 620 -27.64 31.30 -23.13
N ARG A 621 -28.92 31.09 -22.78
CA ARG A 621 -29.56 29.76 -22.75
C ARG A 621 -29.53 29.07 -24.12
N LYS A 622 -29.89 29.77 -25.21
CA LYS A 622 -29.84 29.23 -26.59
C LYS A 622 -28.41 28.87 -26.99
N SER A 623 -27.42 29.63 -26.54
CA SER A 623 -26.01 29.37 -26.81
C SER A 623 -25.47 28.13 -26.08
N LEU A 624 -26.06 27.75 -24.94
CA LEU A 624 -25.68 26.58 -24.12
C LEU A 624 -26.42 25.29 -24.51
N GLN A 625 -27.57 25.38 -25.18
CA GLN A 625 -28.39 24.25 -25.61
C GLN A 625 -27.66 23.17 -26.44
N PRO A 626 -26.70 23.50 -27.34
CA PRO A 626 -25.98 22.50 -28.12
C PRO A 626 -25.11 21.55 -27.29
N ALA A 627 -24.66 21.96 -26.09
CA ALA A 627 -23.76 21.18 -25.25
C ALA A 627 -24.44 20.05 -24.45
N ILE A 628 -25.77 20.11 -24.28
CA ILE A 628 -26.55 19.22 -23.38
C ILE A 628 -27.64 18.44 -24.15
N GLY A 629 -27.92 18.75 -25.42
CA GLY A 629 -28.97 18.10 -26.23
C GLY A 629 -28.55 16.77 -26.89
N ARG A 630 -29.54 16.02 -27.42
CA ARG A 630 -29.30 14.82 -28.25
C ARG A 630 -28.40 15.18 -29.44
N ALA A 631 -27.19 14.60 -29.46
CA ALA A 631 -26.19 14.83 -30.51
C ALA A 631 -26.74 14.41 -31.89
N ARG A 632 -26.84 15.37 -32.81
CA ARG A 632 -27.16 15.13 -34.21
C ARG A 632 -26.31 16.03 -35.09
N ASN A 633 -25.83 15.49 -36.20
CA ASN A 633 -25.14 16.28 -37.21
C ASN A 633 -26.09 17.37 -37.70
N LYS A 634 -25.57 18.60 -37.77
CA LYS A 634 -26.29 19.72 -38.36
C LYS A 634 -25.31 20.59 -39.12
N LYS A 635 -25.86 21.32 -40.08
CA LYS A 635 -25.16 22.39 -40.77
C LYS A 635 -24.98 23.57 -39.82
N PHE A 636 -23.74 23.99 -39.60
CA PHE A 636 -23.42 25.19 -38.82
C PHE A 636 -22.15 25.86 -39.34
N ILE A 637 -21.99 27.13 -39.00
CA ILE A 637 -20.82 27.95 -39.36
C ILE A 637 -19.92 28.02 -38.12
N PRO A 638 -18.70 27.43 -38.13
CA PRO A 638 -17.82 27.39 -36.96
C PRO A 638 -17.45 28.77 -36.41
N SER A 639 -17.35 29.79 -37.27
CA SER A 639 -17.10 31.18 -36.85
C SER A 639 -18.18 31.69 -35.89
N ASN A 640 -19.44 31.36 -36.14
CA ASN A 640 -20.54 31.75 -35.26
C ASN A 640 -20.45 31.04 -33.90
N THR A 641 -20.06 29.78 -33.89
CA THR A 641 -19.86 29.01 -32.65
C THR A 641 -18.70 29.59 -31.84
N PHE A 642 -17.58 29.93 -32.49
CA PHE A 642 -16.42 30.57 -31.87
C PHE A 642 -16.77 31.94 -31.25
N LEU A 643 -17.50 32.79 -31.99
CA LEU A 643 -17.93 34.11 -31.49
C LEU A 643 -18.89 33.99 -30.29
N ARG A 644 -19.80 33.02 -30.30
CA ARG A 644 -20.69 32.74 -29.16
C ARG A 644 -19.90 32.36 -27.91
N VAL A 645 -18.85 31.54 -28.05
CA VAL A 645 -17.97 31.17 -26.95
C VAL A 645 -17.18 32.39 -26.44
N CYS A 646 -16.64 33.22 -27.33
CA CYS A 646 -15.94 34.45 -26.93
C CYS A 646 -16.85 35.39 -26.12
N ASN A 647 -18.14 35.48 -26.48
CA ASN A 647 -19.11 36.30 -25.76
C ASN A 647 -19.33 35.86 -24.30
N LEU A 648 -19.04 34.61 -23.94
CA LEU A 648 -19.08 34.15 -22.54
C LEU A 648 -17.99 34.79 -21.67
N TYR A 649 -16.89 35.21 -22.29
CA TYR A 649 -15.76 35.88 -21.64
C TYR A 649 -15.77 37.40 -21.90
N LYS A 650 -16.92 37.98 -22.30
CA LYS A 650 -17.02 39.39 -22.69
C LYS A 650 -16.48 40.36 -21.63
N SER A 651 -16.80 40.12 -20.36
CA SER A 651 -16.29 40.95 -19.25
C SER A 651 -14.76 40.99 -19.20
N ASP A 652 -14.12 39.82 -19.31
CA ASP A 652 -12.67 39.69 -19.31
C ASP A 652 -12.06 40.28 -20.60
N ILE A 653 -12.69 40.05 -21.74
CA ILE A 653 -12.24 40.58 -23.03
C ILE A 653 -12.26 42.12 -23.03
N GLU A 654 -13.30 42.73 -22.47
CA GLU A 654 -13.43 44.20 -22.35
C GLU A 654 -12.46 44.78 -21.32
N GLU A 655 -12.35 44.17 -20.13
CA GLU A 655 -11.47 44.62 -19.05
C GLU A 655 -9.98 44.61 -19.47
N TYR A 656 -9.55 43.55 -20.14
CA TYR A 656 -8.17 43.35 -20.59
C TYR A 656 -7.93 43.80 -22.04
N LYS A 657 -8.92 44.47 -22.68
CA LYS A 657 -8.86 45.02 -24.04
C LYS A 657 -8.36 44.01 -25.09
N ILE A 658 -8.88 42.79 -25.03
CA ILE A 658 -8.51 41.70 -25.93
C ILE A 658 -9.23 41.88 -27.28
N SER A 659 -8.50 41.95 -28.40
CA SER A 659 -9.09 42.00 -29.74
C SER A 659 -9.46 40.60 -30.23
N ILE A 660 -10.70 40.43 -30.72
CA ILE A 660 -11.15 39.19 -31.36
C ILE A 660 -11.16 39.40 -32.87
N ILE A 661 -10.38 38.59 -33.60
CA ILE A 661 -10.22 38.73 -35.06
C ILE A 661 -10.65 37.42 -35.72
N THR A 662 -11.61 37.50 -36.64
CA THR A 662 -12.06 36.35 -37.45
C THR A 662 -11.75 36.57 -38.91
N ASP A 663 -11.28 35.53 -39.59
CA ASP A 663 -11.10 35.53 -41.05
C ASP A 663 -12.46 35.63 -41.77
N SER A 664 -12.58 36.55 -42.73
CA SER A 664 -13.81 36.78 -43.50
C SER A 664 -14.25 35.54 -44.30
N ARG A 665 -13.31 34.63 -44.63
CA ARG A 665 -13.62 33.36 -45.30
C ARG A 665 -14.47 32.44 -44.41
N LEU A 666 -14.31 32.53 -43.09
CA LEU A 666 -15.02 31.68 -42.13
C LEU A 666 -16.47 32.11 -41.88
N GLU A 667 -16.85 33.33 -42.25
CA GLU A 667 -18.22 33.85 -42.05
C GLU A 667 -19.27 33.07 -42.85
N LYS A 668 -18.88 32.47 -43.98
CA LYS A 668 -19.75 31.69 -44.87
C LYS A 668 -19.38 30.21 -44.94
N TYR A 669 -18.37 29.78 -44.18
CA TYR A 669 -17.87 28.40 -44.23
C TYR A 669 -18.77 27.50 -43.37
N GLU A 670 -19.62 26.71 -44.02
CA GLU A 670 -20.57 25.80 -43.37
C GLU A 670 -20.04 24.36 -43.36
N ILE A 671 -20.12 23.70 -42.21
CA ILE A 671 -19.82 22.28 -42.06
C ILE A 671 -21.05 21.53 -41.55
N ASN A 672 -21.20 20.25 -41.94
CA ASN A 672 -22.22 19.36 -41.40
C ASN A 672 -21.57 18.40 -40.40
N ASP A 673 -21.66 18.74 -39.11
CA ASP A 673 -20.97 18.02 -38.04
C ASP A 673 -21.68 18.24 -36.69
N LEU A 674 -21.10 17.72 -35.62
CA LEU A 674 -21.57 17.91 -34.25
C LEU A 674 -21.06 19.26 -33.69
N GLU A 675 -21.89 20.31 -33.76
CA GLU A 675 -21.53 21.67 -33.26
C GLU A 675 -21.02 21.67 -31.81
N TYR A 676 -21.49 20.76 -30.96
CA TYR A 676 -21.06 20.71 -29.56
C TYR A 676 -19.57 20.38 -29.38
N ALA A 677 -18.99 19.58 -30.27
CA ALA A 677 -17.57 19.23 -30.21
C ALA A 677 -16.70 20.47 -30.42
N PHE A 678 -17.07 21.29 -31.41
CA PHE A 678 -16.45 22.59 -31.67
C PHE A 678 -16.68 23.59 -30.55
N TRP A 679 -17.89 23.61 -29.97
CA TRP A 679 -18.19 24.48 -28.83
C TRP A 679 -17.28 24.17 -27.64
N ILE A 680 -17.11 22.90 -27.27
CA ILE A 680 -16.25 22.48 -26.16
C ILE A 680 -14.77 22.77 -26.47
N ALA A 681 -14.33 22.46 -27.70
CA ALA A 681 -12.98 22.76 -28.14
C ALA A 681 -12.67 24.26 -28.02
N PHE A 682 -13.53 25.12 -28.57
CA PHE A 682 -13.38 26.56 -28.50
C PHE A 682 -13.47 27.07 -27.06
N LEU A 683 -14.36 26.54 -26.22
CA LEU A 683 -14.46 26.95 -24.81
C LEU A 683 -13.12 26.76 -24.09
N ASN A 684 -12.54 25.56 -24.21
CA ASN A 684 -11.28 25.24 -23.55
C ASN A 684 -10.10 26.04 -24.11
N ILE A 685 -10.04 26.24 -25.43
CA ILE A 685 -8.98 27.01 -26.08
C ILE A 685 -9.09 28.51 -25.72
N VAL A 686 -10.29 29.10 -25.79
CA VAL A 686 -10.52 30.51 -25.46
C VAL A 686 -10.28 30.76 -23.97
N ASN A 687 -10.73 29.87 -23.08
CA ASN A 687 -10.44 29.98 -21.65
C ASN A 687 -8.92 29.95 -21.36
N ASN A 688 -8.18 29.11 -22.09
CA ASN A 688 -6.71 29.10 -22.03
C ASN A 688 -6.11 30.41 -22.55
N ALA A 689 -6.57 30.90 -23.69
CA ALA A 689 -6.09 32.14 -24.27
C ALA A 689 -6.31 33.33 -23.33
N VAL A 690 -7.53 33.51 -22.81
CA VAL A 690 -7.88 34.60 -21.88
C VAL A 690 -7.03 34.52 -20.61
N TYR A 691 -6.91 33.33 -20.00
CA TYR A 691 -6.10 33.14 -18.79
C TYR A 691 -4.64 33.59 -18.98
N TRP A 692 -4.02 33.16 -20.09
CA TRP A 692 -2.61 33.44 -20.34
C TRP A 692 -2.36 34.88 -20.78
N ILE A 693 -3.29 35.49 -21.52
CA ILE A 693 -3.24 36.90 -21.89
C ILE A 693 -3.36 37.80 -20.65
N LYS A 694 -4.22 37.48 -19.67
CA LYS A 694 -4.34 38.24 -18.41
C LYS A 694 -3.02 38.36 -17.64
N LYS A 695 -2.07 37.45 -17.89
CA LYS A 695 -0.76 37.40 -17.24
C LYS A 695 0.34 38.13 -18.02
N THR A 696 0.02 38.75 -19.16
CA THR A 696 0.97 39.54 -19.94
C THR A 696 0.64 41.02 -19.90
N GLU A 697 1.64 41.88 -20.02
CA GLU A 697 1.46 43.34 -20.10
C GLU A 697 1.12 43.83 -21.52
N ARG A 698 1.00 42.91 -22.48
CA ARG A 698 0.77 43.22 -23.89
C ARG A 698 -0.73 43.22 -24.22
N PRO A 699 -1.18 44.04 -25.18
CA PRO A 699 -2.55 43.95 -25.67
C PRO A 699 -2.84 42.53 -26.18
N GLY A 700 -3.93 41.96 -25.68
CA GLY A 700 -4.39 40.63 -26.04
C GLY A 700 -5.00 40.58 -27.44
N GLU A 701 -4.72 39.53 -28.19
CA GLU A 701 -5.40 39.20 -29.44
C GLU A 701 -5.76 37.72 -29.41
N ILE A 702 -6.98 37.36 -29.82
CA ILE A 702 -7.39 35.99 -30.12
C ILE A 702 -7.91 35.99 -31.56
N ARG A 703 -7.29 35.17 -32.41
CA ARG A 703 -7.56 35.11 -33.84
C ARG A 703 -8.05 33.73 -34.25
N PHE A 704 -9.17 33.71 -34.97
CA PHE A 704 -9.71 32.52 -35.62
C PHE A 704 -9.57 32.63 -37.14
N SER A 705 -8.72 31.79 -37.72
CA SER A 705 -8.38 31.81 -39.15
C SER A 705 -8.45 30.42 -39.78
N MET A 706 -8.39 30.39 -41.12
CA MET A 706 -8.37 29.15 -41.90
C MET A 706 -7.11 29.10 -42.77
N GLU A 707 -6.34 28.03 -42.67
CA GLU A 707 -5.21 27.77 -43.57
C GLU A 707 -5.41 26.43 -44.25
N LYS A 708 -5.53 26.44 -45.58
CA LYS A 708 -5.92 25.27 -46.39
C LYS A 708 -7.26 24.71 -45.88
N ASP A 709 -7.25 23.51 -45.29
CA ASP A 709 -8.40 22.79 -44.74
C ASP A 709 -8.34 22.64 -43.21
N ALA A 710 -7.60 23.51 -42.53
CA ALA A 710 -7.46 23.51 -41.08
C ALA A 710 -7.97 24.83 -40.47
N PHE A 711 -8.71 24.70 -39.37
CA PHE A 711 -9.11 25.80 -38.52
C PHE A 711 -8.00 26.10 -37.53
N ILE A 712 -7.66 27.38 -37.35
CA ILE A 712 -6.58 27.80 -36.47
C ILE A 712 -7.12 28.81 -35.47
N VAL A 713 -6.96 28.51 -34.19
CA VAL A 713 -7.20 29.45 -33.09
C VAL A 713 -5.85 29.83 -32.51
N SER A 714 -5.44 31.08 -32.68
CA SER A 714 -4.18 31.61 -32.17
C SER A 714 -4.41 32.74 -31.19
N ASN A 715 -3.47 32.95 -30.26
CA ASN A 715 -3.57 34.03 -29.29
C ASN A 715 -2.22 34.66 -28.95
N SER A 716 -2.22 35.90 -28.48
CA SER A 716 -1.00 36.65 -28.13
C SER A 716 -0.45 36.37 -26.71
N GLY A 717 -0.78 35.22 -26.14
CA GLY A 717 -0.23 34.78 -24.85
C GLY A 717 1.24 34.32 -24.96
N PRO A 718 1.89 34.02 -23.82
CA PRO A 718 3.23 33.42 -23.80
C PRO A 718 3.29 32.12 -24.61
N PHE A 719 4.46 31.87 -25.19
CA PHE A 719 4.74 30.62 -25.90
C PHE A 719 4.55 29.39 -24.98
N ILE A 720 4.07 28.32 -25.58
CA ILE A 720 4.08 27.00 -24.94
C ILE A 720 5.53 26.52 -24.92
N ASN A 721 6.01 25.97 -23.80
CA ASN A 721 7.35 25.39 -23.74
C ASN A 721 7.49 24.28 -24.81
N GLU A 722 8.54 24.35 -25.64
CA GLU A 722 8.79 23.40 -26.74
C GLU A 722 8.87 21.95 -26.24
N ASP A 723 9.44 21.72 -25.06
CA ASP A 723 9.55 20.38 -24.45
C ASP A 723 8.19 19.82 -24.04
N LEU A 724 7.19 20.68 -23.81
CA LEU A 724 5.86 20.31 -23.35
C LEU A 724 4.80 20.33 -24.45
N ILE A 725 5.09 20.90 -25.63
CA ILE A 725 4.08 21.18 -26.65
C ILE A 725 3.36 19.93 -27.15
N ASN A 726 4.09 18.80 -27.24
CA ASN A 726 3.55 17.50 -27.64
C ASN A 726 2.72 16.82 -26.53
N TYR A 727 2.84 17.28 -25.29
CA TYR A 727 2.23 16.67 -24.10
C TYR A 727 1.10 17.52 -23.50
N ILE A 728 0.83 18.73 -24.01
CA ILE A 728 -0.22 19.61 -23.45
C ILE A 728 -1.63 19.02 -23.58
N PHE A 729 -1.82 18.03 -24.46
CA PHE A 729 -3.06 17.29 -24.63
C PHE A 729 -3.13 16.03 -23.77
N ASP A 730 -2.10 15.72 -22.97
CA ASP A 730 -2.13 14.60 -22.04
C ASP A 730 -2.90 14.98 -20.76
N TYR A 731 -3.57 13.98 -20.20
CA TYR A 731 -4.39 14.14 -19.00
C TYR A 731 -3.57 14.66 -17.81
N GLY A 732 -3.97 15.82 -17.27
CA GLY A 732 -3.38 16.38 -16.06
C GLY A 732 -2.11 17.21 -16.30
N VAL A 733 -1.72 17.43 -17.56
CA VAL A 733 -0.62 18.35 -17.90
C VAL A 733 -1.12 19.78 -17.84
N THR A 734 -0.56 20.58 -16.93
CA THR A 734 -0.86 22.01 -16.83
C THR A 734 0.32 22.78 -16.25
N THR A 735 0.52 24.00 -16.77
CA THR A 735 1.48 24.99 -16.26
C THR A 735 0.80 26.12 -15.49
N ARG A 736 -0.53 26.04 -15.28
CA ARG A 736 -1.27 27.02 -14.48
C ARG A 736 -0.95 26.81 -12.99
N SER A 737 -0.70 27.91 -12.27
CA SER A 737 -0.30 27.90 -10.86
C SER A 737 -1.47 27.83 -9.86
N GLU A 738 -2.72 27.71 -10.32
CA GLU A 738 -3.91 27.78 -9.49
C GLU A 738 -4.35 26.42 -8.93
N LYS A 739 -4.84 26.40 -7.68
CA LYS A 739 -5.26 25.20 -6.93
C LYS A 739 -6.33 24.33 -7.62
N ASN A 740 -7.06 24.87 -8.61
CA ASN A 740 -8.10 24.17 -9.37
C ASN A 740 -7.71 23.87 -10.84
N ALA A 741 -6.43 24.05 -11.20
CA ALA A 741 -5.95 23.73 -12.54
C ALA A 741 -5.85 22.21 -12.73
N THR A 742 -6.88 21.62 -13.31
CA THR A 742 -6.96 20.16 -13.48
C THR A 742 -6.09 19.62 -14.61
N GLY A 743 -5.66 20.46 -15.55
CA GLY A 743 -4.92 20.03 -16.75
C GLY A 743 -5.73 19.10 -17.66
N LEU A 744 -7.06 19.08 -17.51
CA LEU A 744 -7.93 18.18 -18.26
C LEU A 744 -8.52 18.83 -19.53
N GLY A 745 -8.57 20.16 -19.61
CA GLY A 745 -9.29 20.88 -20.67
C GLY A 745 -8.80 20.56 -22.08
N LEU A 746 -7.49 20.63 -22.33
CA LEU A 746 -6.93 20.32 -23.66
C LEU A 746 -6.98 18.82 -23.99
N ALA A 747 -6.77 17.95 -23.01
CA ALA A 747 -6.93 16.51 -23.18
C ALA A 747 -8.35 16.11 -23.60
N PHE A 748 -9.35 16.74 -22.99
CA PHE A 748 -10.75 16.57 -23.39
C PHE A 748 -11.03 17.16 -24.78
N THR A 749 -10.46 18.32 -25.11
CA THR A 749 -10.56 18.90 -26.46
C THR A 749 -10.02 17.94 -27.52
N GLN A 750 -8.86 17.30 -27.28
CA GLN A 750 -8.32 16.32 -28.22
C GLN A 750 -9.24 15.10 -28.34
N SER A 751 -9.67 14.53 -27.22
CA SER A 751 -10.56 13.36 -27.22
C SER A 751 -11.88 13.60 -27.95
N ILE A 752 -12.52 14.75 -27.71
CA ILE A 752 -13.82 15.07 -28.31
C ILE A 752 -13.72 15.37 -29.81
N LEU A 753 -12.64 16.00 -30.26
CA LEU A 753 -12.39 16.23 -31.68
C LEU A 753 -12.09 14.90 -32.39
N SER A 754 -11.21 14.07 -31.83
CA SER A 754 -10.82 12.78 -32.43
C SER A 754 -12.01 11.83 -32.59
N ARG A 755 -12.94 11.80 -31.62
CA ARG A 755 -14.19 11.03 -31.74
C ARG A 755 -15.09 11.47 -32.90
N ASN A 756 -14.90 12.69 -33.39
CA ASN A 756 -15.69 13.26 -34.48
C ASN A 756 -14.88 13.36 -35.79
N ASN A 757 -13.80 12.58 -35.92
CA ASN A 757 -12.88 12.58 -37.07
C ASN A 757 -12.15 13.93 -37.28
N TRP A 758 -11.86 14.63 -36.19
CA TRP A 758 -11.05 15.85 -36.19
C TRP A 758 -9.79 15.62 -35.35
N ASN A 759 -8.65 16.09 -35.84
CA ASN A 759 -7.39 16.09 -35.10
C ASN A 759 -7.07 17.51 -34.64
N ILE A 760 -6.47 17.65 -33.46
CA ILE A 760 -5.95 18.90 -32.93
C ILE A 760 -4.47 18.77 -32.59
N SER A 761 -3.69 19.77 -33.01
CA SER A 761 -2.29 19.96 -32.61
C SER A 761 -2.05 21.39 -32.15
N ALA A 762 -0.89 21.63 -31.54
CA ALA A 762 -0.45 22.96 -31.12
C ALA A 762 0.95 23.27 -31.63
N GLU A 763 1.20 24.53 -31.95
CA GLU A 763 2.50 25.07 -32.34
C GLU A 763 2.68 26.49 -31.82
N ASN A 764 3.92 26.97 -31.71
CA ASN A 764 4.21 28.38 -31.46
C ASN A 764 4.41 29.10 -32.80
N ARG A 765 3.70 30.21 -33.02
CA ARG A 765 3.84 31.09 -34.20
C ARG A 765 4.42 32.45 -33.78
N GLU A 766 4.75 33.34 -34.71
CA GLU A 766 5.39 34.64 -34.40
C GLU A 766 4.74 35.45 -33.26
N ASN A 767 3.41 35.38 -33.14
CA ASN A 767 2.65 36.17 -32.17
C ASN A 767 2.23 35.43 -30.89
N GLY A 768 2.50 34.12 -30.77
CA GLY A 768 2.07 33.32 -29.61
C GLY A 768 1.65 31.89 -30.01
N PRO A 769 1.01 31.14 -29.10
CA PRO A 769 0.58 29.78 -29.38
C PRO A 769 -0.62 29.72 -30.35
N ALA A 770 -0.66 28.65 -31.14
CA ALA A 770 -1.71 28.38 -32.12
C ALA A 770 -2.18 26.92 -32.03
N PHE A 771 -3.49 26.72 -32.02
CA PHE A 771 -4.14 25.41 -32.03
C PHE A 771 -4.72 25.15 -33.41
N ILE A 772 -4.31 24.05 -34.04
CA ILE A 772 -4.69 23.67 -35.41
C ILE A 772 -5.68 22.52 -35.32
N ILE A 773 -6.88 22.70 -35.84
CA ILE A 773 -7.95 21.70 -35.88
C ILE A 773 -8.20 21.31 -37.34
N LYS A 774 -7.99 20.04 -37.68
CA LYS A 774 -8.09 19.53 -39.06
C LYS A 774 -8.96 18.28 -39.13
N LYS A 775 -9.76 18.12 -40.18
CA LYS A 775 -10.54 16.90 -40.39
C LYS A 775 -9.64 15.77 -40.91
N GLU A 776 -9.76 14.58 -40.33
CA GLU A 776 -9.11 13.38 -40.86
C GLU A 776 -9.88 12.94 -42.10
N ILE A 777 -9.18 12.90 -43.25
CA ILE A 777 -9.73 12.34 -44.48
C ILE A 777 -9.43 10.84 -44.40
N ASN A 778 -10.45 10.03 -44.12
CA ASN A 778 -10.34 8.60 -44.28
C ASN A 778 -10.05 8.31 -45.76
N GLY A 779 -8.82 7.86 -46.04
CA GLY A 779 -8.41 7.33 -47.34
C GLY A 779 -9.00 5.95 -47.58
#